data_AF-A0A2W6CZS2-F1
#
_entry.id   AF-A0A2W6CZS2-F1
#
_cell.length_a   1.000
_cell.length_b   1.000
_cell.length_c   1.000
_cell.angle_alpha   90.00
_cell.angle_beta   90.00
_cell.angle_gamma   90.00
#
_symmetry.space_group_name_H-M   'P 1'
#
loop_
_entity.id
_entity.type
_entity.pdbx_description
1 polymer ?
#
loop_
_entity_poly.entity_id
_entity_poly.type
_entity_poly.pdbx_seq_one_letter_code
_entity_poly.pdbx_strand_id
1 'polypeptide(L)'
;MLATDRRELIADATLSRAGDWLAGALTSAFGVRPEPRSAQRSVWLDSVDWRLLRAGLVLRQTGRSPRRELMLESVTGEPIMVEPVSDTWPSIIDASPSSALRTRLAATLGVRALLAMAEVDVHRTHARLVDGEDKTVVYATIEDARQVQPHSALLPVRITLTAVRGYERELKRAADLLCSVSGIEPAVGSTRESALAAAGRPAGEYSTKVDVQLDASAPAARSVATVLLRWLDIIEANVAGCTADIDTEYLHDVRIAVRQTRTLLKSLGDVLPPGVPERFADEWRWLSTLTTPTRDLDVVLLGLAGRTDAFDIRGLSGLEPLRKDLARQRRSEFRRMRTGLASPRLTALLREWRTALIEIDPAAAPGVRTDDVAVHRLGRAHRRVVKNAAMITSESSAEAVHDLRKRCKELRYLLEAFASLYDEKARRRVVKDLKIPAGPARRRAGRPRAPQHVDGVRPFHRGRTGSCGHGACGRRSDRSARHPTASRARRARHCIAAGHGCEDRCPPESADGGRGVRILATYNIKGGVGKTSTAVNLAYLAARGGARTLLWDLDPQAAATYVFRIRPRVKGGGKRVIRGSRPLEGAIKGTDFANLDLLPADFSYRHMDLMLDAARKPTRQLGRVLEPLADDYDVVILDCPPSMSLVSENVLRACDTVLVPLIPTTLSVRTLDQLTDFVADSNGHRPTMLGFFSMVDRRKRLHREIMQSLSAQRDDLAATDIPALSVIEQMAFHRAPVPVFAPHSVATRRYEALAAETLPADR
;
A
#
# COMPACT_ATOMS: atom_id res chain seq x y z
N MET A 1 10.02 -13.77 49.19
CA MET A 1 10.23 -15.21 48.98
C MET A 1 11.65 -15.53 49.37
N LEU A 2 11.82 -16.52 50.25
CA LEU A 2 13.12 -16.95 50.77
C LEU A 2 14.00 -17.43 49.62
N ALA A 3 15.23 -16.93 49.52
CA ALA A 3 16.25 -17.48 48.64
C ALA A 3 16.56 -18.91 49.12
N THR A 4 15.92 -19.91 48.54
CA THR A 4 16.30 -21.31 48.71
C THR A 4 17.63 -21.53 48.00
N ASP A 5 18.66 -21.91 48.75
CA ASP A 5 19.95 -22.33 48.21
C ASP A 5 19.75 -23.56 47.32
N ARG A 6 19.81 -23.34 46.02
CA ARG A 6 19.59 -24.31 44.95
C ARG A 6 20.82 -24.36 44.05
N ARG A 7 21.20 -25.56 43.61
CA ARG A 7 22.24 -25.79 42.61
C ARG A 7 21.66 -26.59 41.44
N GLU A 8 21.94 -26.16 40.22
CA GLU A 8 21.53 -26.86 39.00
C GLU A 8 22.76 -27.32 38.22
N LEU A 9 22.78 -28.58 37.82
CA LEU A 9 23.82 -29.22 37.03
C LEU A 9 23.21 -29.85 35.77
N ILE A 10 24.02 -30.05 34.73
CA ILE A 10 23.67 -30.77 33.52
C ILE A 10 24.65 -31.93 33.34
N ALA A 11 24.13 -33.11 33.00
CA ALA A 11 24.91 -34.26 32.58
C ALA A 11 24.74 -34.51 31.08
N ASP A 12 25.82 -34.91 30.41
CA ASP A 12 25.80 -35.33 29.01
C ASP A 12 24.79 -36.49 28.77
N ALA A 13 24.23 -36.55 27.57
CA ALA A 13 23.25 -37.54 27.15
C ALA A 13 23.77 -38.98 27.24
N THR A 14 25.09 -39.19 27.31
CA THR A 14 25.72 -40.50 27.52
C THR A 14 25.50 -41.05 28.94
N LEU A 15 25.32 -40.18 29.95
CA LEU A 15 25.09 -40.55 31.36
C LEU A 15 23.60 -40.81 31.68
N SER A 16 22.70 -40.62 30.71
CA SER A 16 21.24 -40.50 30.92
C SER A 16 20.51 -41.75 31.43
N ARG A 17 21.02 -42.97 31.23
CA ARG A 17 20.12 -44.13 31.12
C ARG A 17 19.48 -44.74 32.38
N ALA A 18 19.77 -44.30 33.62
CA ALA A 18 19.07 -44.87 34.79
C ALA A 18 19.12 -44.08 36.11
N GLY A 19 20.04 -43.13 36.28
CA GLY A 19 20.29 -42.46 37.57
C GLY A 19 21.12 -43.29 38.56
N ASP A 20 21.53 -44.51 38.20
CA ASP A 20 22.33 -45.41 39.06
C ASP A 20 23.71 -44.83 39.40
N TRP A 21 24.28 -44.04 38.49
CA TRP A 21 25.55 -43.34 38.73
C TRP A 21 25.44 -42.27 39.83
N LEU A 22 24.25 -41.70 40.07
CA LEU A 22 24.05 -40.66 41.08
C LEU A 22 24.14 -41.25 42.48
N ALA A 23 23.59 -42.45 42.67
CA ALA A 23 23.82 -43.22 43.89
C ALA A 23 25.32 -43.52 44.05
N GLY A 24 25.99 -44.00 43.01
CA GLY A 24 27.44 -44.26 43.06
C GLY A 24 28.30 -43.06 43.46
N ALA A 25 28.01 -41.87 42.91
CA ALA A 25 28.76 -40.65 43.19
C ALA A 25 28.50 -40.07 44.59
N LEU A 26 27.28 -40.22 45.13
CA LEU A 26 26.86 -39.60 46.39
C LEU A 26 26.91 -40.52 47.61
N THR A 27 26.90 -41.86 47.43
CA THR A 27 26.86 -42.84 48.53
C THR A 27 28.12 -42.79 49.42
N SER A 28 29.22 -42.23 48.92
CA SER A 28 30.44 -42.01 49.71
C SER A 28 30.29 -40.95 50.82
N ALA A 29 29.29 -40.08 50.72
CA ALA A 29 29.09 -38.96 51.65
C ALA A 29 27.66 -38.84 52.20
N PHE A 30 26.66 -39.44 51.54
CA PHE A 30 25.25 -39.34 51.89
C PHE A 30 24.54 -40.68 51.74
N GLY A 31 23.55 -40.96 52.60
CA GLY A 31 22.57 -42.01 52.30
C GLY A 31 21.62 -41.52 51.20
N VAL A 32 21.40 -42.31 50.15
CA VAL A 32 20.46 -41.95 49.07
C VAL A 32 19.16 -42.74 49.25
N ARG A 33 18.05 -42.03 49.47
CA ARG A 33 16.70 -42.61 49.57
C ARG A 33 15.92 -42.25 48.30
N PRO A 34 15.73 -43.18 47.34
CA PRO A 34 14.97 -42.89 46.13
C PRO A 34 13.50 -42.70 46.46
N GLU A 35 12.85 -41.82 45.71
CA GLU A 35 11.42 -41.54 45.77
C GLU A 35 10.72 -41.92 44.45
N PRO A 36 9.38 -42.04 44.44
CA PRO A 36 8.64 -42.44 43.26
C PRO A 36 8.97 -41.57 42.04
N ARG A 37 9.21 -42.23 40.90
CA ARG A 37 9.38 -41.54 39.62
C ARG A 37 8.07 -40.89 39.21
N SER A 38 8.16 -39.66 38.70
CA SER A 38 7.02 -38.98 38.08
C SER A 38 7.30 -38.72 36.61
N ALA A 39 6.26 -38.72 35.79
CA ALA A 39 6.37 -38.42 34.37
C ALA A 39 5.36 -37.33 34.00
N GLN A 40 5.85 -36.30 33.33
CA GLN A 40 5.05 -35.14 32.98
C GLN A 40 5.38 -34.72 31.55
N ARG A 41 4.33 -34.53 30.76
CA ARG A 41 4.45 -33.88 29.46
C ARG A 41 4.32 -32.37 29.65
N SER A 42 5.25 -31.63 29.06
CA SER A 42 5.25 -30.16 29.05
C SER A 42 5.28 -29.66 27.61
N VAL A 43 4.39 -28.72 27.29
CA VAL A 43 4.37 -28.01 26.00
C VAL A 43 4.57 -26.54 26.27
N TRP A 44 5.60 -25.93 25.70
CA TRP A 44 5.77 -24.48 25.76
C TRP A 44 5.07 -23.81 24.59
N LEU A 45 4.33 -22.75 24.90
CA LEU A 45 3.45 -22.07 23.96
C LEU A 45 3.85 -20.60 23.82
N ASP A 46 3.90 -20.12 22.58
CA ASP A 46 4.04 -18.70 22.26
C ASP A 46 3.47 -18.44 20.86
N SER A 47 3.38 -17.17 20.46
CA SER A 47 3.17 -16.80 19.07
C SER A 47 4.46 -16.96 18.25
N VAL A 48 4.33 -17.03 16.92
CA VAL A 48 5.48 -17.12 16.01
C VAL A 48 6.50 -15.98 16.21
N ASP A 49 6.03 -14.79 16.57
CA ASP A 49 6.80 -13.57 16.81
C ASP A 49 7.19 -13.36 18.29
N TRP A 50 7.01 -14.37 19.14
CA TRP A 50 7.43 -14.41 20.54
C TRP A 50 6.80 -13.32 21.41
N ARG A 51 5.49 -13.07 21.25
CA ARG A 51 4.79 -11.98 21.96
C ARG A 51 4.77 -12.20 23.47
N LEU A 52 4.59 -13.43 23.94
CA LEU A 52 4.57 -13.71 25.38
C LEU A 52 5.96 -13.50 25.96
N LEU A 53 6.99 -14.07 25.35
CA LEU A 53 8.37 -13.87 25.79
C LEU A 53 8.78 -12.40 25.82
N ARG A 54 8.44 -11.62 24.78
CA ARG A 54 8.71 -10.16 24.72
C ARG A 54 7.95 -9.37 25.78
N ALA A 55 6.82 -9.90 26.27
CA ALA A 55 6.08 -9.34 27.39
C ALA A 55 6.59 -9.82 28.76
N GLY A 56 7.67 -10.62 28.80
CA GLY A 56 8.21 -11.19 30.04
C GLY A 56 7.36 -12.34 30.60
N LEU A 57 6.58 -13.02 29.75
CA LEU A 57 5.67 -14.09 30.11
C LEU A 57 6.09 -15.42 29.49
N VAL A 58 5.77 -16.51 30.18
CA VAL A 58 5.98 -17.89 29.73
C VAL A 58 4.68 -18.64 29.89
N LEU A 59 4.20 -19.27 28.82
CA LEU A 59 3.01 -20.11 28.87
C LEU A 59 3.41 -21.57 28.65
N ARG A 60 3.00 -22.43 29.58
CA ARG A 60 3.32 -23.85 29.57
C ARG A 60 2.04 -24.65 29.79
N GLN A 61 1.80 -25.64 28.94
CA GLN A 61 0.77 -26.64 29.16
C GLN A 61 1.39 -27.86 29.83
N THR A 62 0.75 -28.35 30.88
CA THR A 62 1.18 -29.52 31.64
C THR A 62 0.08 -30.55 31.80
N GLY A 63 0.46 -31.81 32.00
CA GLY A 63 -0.47 -32.90 32.33
C GLY A 63 -0.78 -33.83 31.15
N ARG A 64 -1.61 -34.84 31.40
CA ARG A 64 -2.05 -35.84 30.41
C ARG A 64 -3.56 -35.72 30.19
N SER A 65 -4.02 -36.01 28.97
CA SER A 65 -5.46 -35.99 28.65
C SER A 65 -6.24 -36.88 29.63
N PRO A 66 -7.40 -36.44 30.18
CA PRO A 66 -8.12 -35.19 29.90
C PRO A 66 -7.75 -34.00 30.81
N ARG A 67 -6.89 -34.20 31.82
CA ARG A 67 -6.49 -33.17 32.79
C ARG A 67 -5.22 -32.44 32.34
N ARG A 68 -5.39 -31.50 31.41
CA ARG A 68 -4.33 -30.56 31.00
C ARG A 68 -4.56 -29.22 31.68
N GLU A 69 -3.48 -28.59 32.09
CA GLU A 69 -3.50 -27.27 32.71
C GLU A 69 -2.58 -26.33 31.92
N LEU A 70 -3.02 -25.10 31.70
CA LEU A 70 -2.20 -24.00 31.23
C LEU A 70 -1.69 -23.21 32.44
N MET A 71 -0.38 -23.06 32.49
CA MET A 71 0.33 -22.32 33.52
C MET A 71 1.02 -21.13 32.88
N LEU A 72 0.63 -19.93 33.30
CA LEU A 72 1.29 -18.68 32.95
C LEU A 72 2.25 -18.30 34.06
N GLU A 73 3.50 -18.10 33.71
CA GLU A 73 4.61 -17.76 34.60
C GLU A 73 5.30 -16.48 34.11
N SER A 74 6.01 -15.79 35.00
CA SER A 74 7.00 -14.79 34.59
C SER A 74 8.19 -15.48 33.91
N VAL A 75 9.00 -14.73 33.17
CA VAL A 75 10.31 -15.24 32.69
C VAL A 75 11.27 -15.62 33.81
N THR A 76 11.04 -15.14 35.04
CA THR A 76 11.79 -15.52 36.25
C THR A 76 11.26 -16.81 36.91
N GLY A 77 10.18 -17.40 36.38
CA GLY A 77 9.59 -18.65 36.87
C GLY A 77 8.55 -18.48 37.97
N GLU A 78 8.10 -17.27 38.26
CA GLU A 78 7.05 -17.03 39.25
C GLU A 78 5.67 -17.37 38.64
N PRO A 79 4.87 -18.25 39.28
CA PRO A 79 3.54 -18.58 38.79
C PRO A 79 2.62 -17.37 38.90
N ILE A 80 1.98 -17.03 37.78
CA ILE A 80 1.01 -15.93 37.72
C ILE A 80 -0.41 -16.49 37.79
N MET A 81 -0.75 -17.47 36.93
CA MET A 81 -2.08 -18.06 36.84
C MET A 81 -2.02 -19.51 36.34
N VAL A 82 -2.97 -20.35 36.77
CA VAL A 82 -3.15 -21.73 36.28
C VAL A 82 -4.63 -21.95 35.96
N GLU A 83 -4.92 -22.59 34.83
CA GLU A 83 -6.29 -22.92 34.42
C GLU A 83 -6.34 -24.27 33.67
N PRO A 84 -7.35 -25.11 33.89
CA PRO A 84 -7.55 -26.30 33.06
C PRO A 84 -7.84 -25.93 31.60
N VAL A 85 -7.32 -26.72 30.66
CA VAL A 85 -7.53 -26.50 29.22
C VAL A 85 -7.84 -27.81 28.50
N SER A 86 -8.68 -27.74 27.46
CA SER A 86 -8.93 -28.85 26.53
C SER A 86 -8.41 -28.58 25.11
N ASP A 87 -7.87 -27.38 24.86
CA ASP A 87 -7.44 -26.92 23.54
C ASP A 87 -6.32 -27.78 22.95
N THR A 88 -6.28 -27.81 21.62
CA THR A 88 -5.16 -28.32 20.84
C THR A 88 -4.44 -27.15 20.15
N TRP A 89 -3.16 -27.33 19.84
CA TRP A 89 -2.34 -26.29 19.22
C TRP A 89 -2.02 -26.67 17.76
N PRO A 90 -1.98 -25.70 16.84
CA PRO A 90 -2.11 -24.26 17.06
C PRO A 90 -3.56 -23.80 17.29
N SER A 91 -3.75 -22.75 18.10
CA SER A 91 -5.08 -22.19 18.37
C SER A 91 -5.04 -20.70 18.64
N ILE A 92 -6.06 -19.98 18.18
CA ILE A 92 -6.27 -18.56 18.49
C ILE A 92 -7.03 -18.48 19.82
N ILE A 93 -6.43 -17.82 20.81
CA ILE A 93 -7.10 -17.58 22.08
C ILE A 93 -8.17 -16.50 21.89
N ASP A 94 -9.45 -16.90 21.99
CA ASP A 94 -10.56 -15.98 22.15
C ASP A 94 -10.77 -15.64 23.63
N ALA A 95 -11.26 -14.42 23.91
CA ALA A 95 -11.64 -13.96 25.23
C ALA A 95 -12.99 -14.53 25.70
N SER A 96 -13.64 -15.38 24.92
CA SER A 96 -14.93 -16.01 25.24
C SER A 96 -14.83 -17.55 25.14
N PRO A 97 -15.14 -18.31 26.21
CA PRO A 97 -15.51 -17.84 27.56
C PRO A 97 -14.34 -17.17 28.28
N SER A 98 -14.67 -16.10 29.01
CA SER A 98 -13.72 -15.18 29.64
C SER A 98 -13.18 -15.71 30.95
N SER A 99 -12.05 -16.42 30.89
CA SER A 99 -11.22 -16.63 32.08
C SER A 99 -10.18 -15.52 32.19
N ALA A 100 -9.69 -15.25 33.41
CA ALA A 100 -8.66 -14.24 33.64
C ALA A 100 -7.39 -14.50 32.81
N LEU A 101 -7.04 -15.78 32.62
CA LEU A 101 -5.93 -16.20 31.77
C LEU A 101 -6.19 -15.91 30.30
N ARG A 102 -7.34 -16.30 29.76
CA ARG A 102 -7.67 -16.03 28.36
C ARG A 102 -7.74 -14.54 28.05
N THR A 103 -8.30 -13.72 28.93
CA THR A 103 -8.31 -12.26 28.76
C THR A 103 -6.89 -11.68 28.72
N ARG A 104 -5.99 -12.11 29.61
CA ARG A 104 -4.60 -11.64 29.63
C ARG A 104 -3.80 -12.10 28.41
N LEU A 105 -3.99 -13.36 28.01
CA LEU A 105 -3.38 -13.91 26.80
C LEU A 105 -3.88 -13.19 25.55
N ALA A 106 -5.19 -12.98 25.41
CA ALA A 106 -5.78 -12.26 24.29
C ALA A 106 -5.27 -10.81 24.19
N ALA A 107 -5.10 -10.12 25.32
CA ALA A 107 -4.54 -8.76 25.36
C ALA A 107 -3.09 -8.71 24.85
N THR A 108 -2.31 -9.78 25.04
CA THR A 108 -0.90 -9.84 24.64
C THR A 108 -0.73 -10.38 23.21
N LEU A 109 -1.50 -11.40 22.84
CA LEU A 109 -1.40 -12.10 21.56
C LEU A 109 -2.17 -11.37 20.45
N GLY A 110 -3.28 -10.71 20.78
CA GLY A 110 -4.19 -10.12 19.80
C GLY A 110 -4.80 -11.20 18.90
N VAL A 111 -4.51 -11.12 17.59
CA VAL A 111 -5.00 -12.06 16.58
C VAL A 111 -4.03 -13.21 16.27
N ARG A 112 -2.87 -13.28 16.95
CA ARG A 112 -1.89 -14.36 16.74
C ARG A 112 -2.32 -15.65 17.43
N ALA A 113 -2.09 -16.77 16.76
CA ALA A 113 -2.27 -18.09 17.35
C ALA A 113 -1.13 -18.44 18.31
N LEU A 114 -1.46 -19.23 19.33
CA LEU A 114 -0.47 -19.96 20.13
C LEU A 114 -0.03 -21.21 19.38
N LEU A 115 1.27 -21.44 19.36
CA LEU A 115 1.92 -22.59 18.75
C LEU A 115 2.59 -23.43 19.82
N ALA A 116 2.62 -24.75 19.63
CA ALA A 116 3.55 -25.62 20.35
C ALA A 116 4.97 -25.31 19.88
N MET A 117 5.73 -24.56 20.69
CA MET A 117 7.10 -24.15 20.37
C MET A 117 8.09 -25.28 20.63
N ALA A 118 7.85 -26.03 21.71
CA ALA A 118 8.52 -27.29 22.00
C ALA A 118 7.58 -28.17 22.84
N GLU A 119 7.55 -29.48 22.54
CA GLU A 119 6.86 -30.49 23.35
C GLU A 119 7.91 -31.45 23.88
N VAL A 120 7.93 -31.65 25.21
CA VAL A 120 8.92 -32.48 25.90
C VAL A 120 8.22 -33.40 26.89
N ASP A 121 8.63 -34.67 26.86
CA ASP A 121 8.33 -35.63 27.91
C ASP A 121 9.46 -35.60 28.94
N VAL A 122 9.12 -35.22 30.17
CA VAL A 122 10.05 -35.14 31.30
C VAL A 122 9.76 -36.29 32.26
N HIS A 123 10.78 -37.09 32.54
CA HIS A 123 10.77 -38.11 33.57
C HIS A 123 11.62 -37.59 34.74
N ARG A 124 10.99 -37.45 35.91
CA ARG A 124 11.65 -37.00 37.12
C ARG A 124 11.89 -38.17 38.06
N THR A 125 13.13 -38.29 38.51
CA THR A 125 13.48 -39.16 39.63
C THR A 125 13.84 -38.27 40.81
N HIS A 126 13.15 -38.47 41.92
CA HIS A 126 13.41 -37.75 43.16
C HIS A 126 14.24 -38.62 44.09
N ALA A 127 15.12 -38.01 44.87
CA ALA A 127 15.87 -38.68 45.91
C ALA A 127 16.12 -37.72 47.09
N ARG A 128 16.08 -38.26 48.30
CA ARG A 128 16.52 -37.57 49.51
C ARG A 128 17.92 -38.01 49.85
N LEU A 129 18.82 -37.05 50.01
CA LEU A 129 20.13 -37.26 50.59
C LEU A 129 19.99 -37.13 52.10
N VAL A 130 20.36 -38.18 52.82
CA VAL A 130 20.31 -38.23 54.28
C VAL A 130 21.69 -38.26 54.90
N ASP A 131 21.81 -37.72 56.10
CA ASP A 131 23.02 -37.81 56.92
C ASP A 131 23.13 -39.16 57.66
N GLY A 132 24.14 -39.29 58.52
CA GLY A 132 24.38 -40.50 59.33
C GLY A 132 23.28 -40.81 60.35
N GLU A 133 22.36 -39.89 60.61
CA GLU A 133 21.19 -40.06 61.50
C GLU A 133 19.88 -40.28 60.71
N ASP A 134 19.97 -40.55 59.40
CA ASP A 134 18.83 -40.71 58.47
C ASP A 134 17.97 -39.44 58.32
N LYS A 135 18.49 -38.27 58.69
CA LYS A 135 17.81 -36.98 58.50
C LYS A 135 18.06 -36.47 57.09
N THR A 136 17.01 -35.98 56.43
CA THR A 136 17.11 -35.40 55.08
C THR A 136 17.85 -34.06 55.13
N VAL A 137 18.96 -33.97 54.39
CA VAL A 137 19.80 -32.76 54.31
C VAL A 137 19.67 -32.05 52.97
N VAL A 138 19.49 -32.79 51.87
CA VAL A 138 19.37 -32.24 50.52
C VAL A 138 18.34 -33.04 49.71
N TYR A 139 17.50 -32.33 48.96
CA TYR A 139 16.63 -32.93 47.95
C TYR A 139 17.33 -32.91 46.60
N ALA A 140 17.41 -34.06 45.95
CA ALA A 140 17.91 -34.22 44.59
C ALA A 140 16.76 -34.55 43.65
N THR A 141 16.68 -33.84 42.52
CA THR A 141 15.73 -34.13 41.44
C THR A 141 16.49 -34.26 40.13
N ILE A 142 16.36 -35.41 39.48
CA ILE A 142 16.93 -35.69 38.17
C ILE A 142 15.81 -35.58 37.14
N GLU A 143 15.96 -34.71 36.15
CA GLU A 143 15.06 -34.56 35.02
C GLU A 143 15.69 -35.16 33.76
N ASP A 144 15.15 -36.28 33.30
CA ASP A 144 15.42 -36.84 31.97
C ASP A 144 14.35 -36.34 31.01
N ALA A 145 14.76 -35.54 30.03
CA ALA A 145 13.87 -34.82 29.15
C ALA A 145 14.10 -35.22 27.69
N ARG A 146 13.02 -35.62 27.01
CA ARG A 146 13.04 -35.94 25.58
C ARG A 146 12.14 -34.98 24.82
N GLN A 147 12.70 -34.31 23.82
CA GLN A 147 11.90 -33.56 22.86
C GLN A 147 11.10 -34.52 21.98
N VAL A 148 9.81 -34.23 21.84
CA VAL A 148 8.84 -35.00 21.05
C VAL A 148 8.57 -34.31 19.71
N GLN A 149 8.33 -32.99 19.74
CA GLN A 149 8.06 -32.16 18.55
C GLN A 149 8.91 -30.88 18.58
N PRO A 150 9.33 -30.35 17.42
CA PRO A 150 9.00 -30.78 16.05
C PRO A 150 9.77 -32.03 15.56
N HIS A 151 10.93 -32.32 16.15
CA HIS A 151 11.71 -33.54 15.89
C HIS A 151 12.13 -34.18 17.22
N SER A 152 12.26 -35.51 17.24
CA SER A 152 12.67 -36.23 18.43
C SER A 152 14.16 -36.02 18.69
N ALA A 153 14.49 -35.49 19.87
CA ALA A 153 15.87 -35.30 20.32
C ALA A 153 15.98 -35.58 21.83
N LEU A 154 17.12 -36.10 22.27
CA LEU A 154 17.44 -36.19 23.69
C LEU A 154 17.93 -34.82 24.16
N LEU A 155 17.42 -34.35 25.29
CA LEU A 155 17.92 -33.15 25.94
C LEU A 155 18.94 -33.54 27.01
N PRO A 156 19.86 -32.63 27.39
CA PRO A 156 20.78 -32.89 28.48
C PRO A 156 20.04 -33.18 29.80
N VAL A 157 20.51 -34.16 30.57
CA VAL A 157 19.89 -34.52 31.85
C VAL A 157 20.16 -33.43 32.86
N ARG A 158 19.12 -32.96 33.54
CA ARG A 158 19.23 -31.88 34.53
C ARG A 158 19.15 -32.41 35.94
N ILE A 159 20.03 -31.93 36.81
CA ILE A 159 20.06 -32.30 38.22
C ILE A 159 19.86 -31.04 39.03
N THR A 160 18.78 -31.00 39.81
CA THR A 160 18.51 -29.93 40.77
C THR A 160 18.77 -30.46 42.17
N LEU A 161 19.64 -29.76 42.91
CA LEU A 161 19.85 -29.96 44.34
C LEU A 161 19.28 -28.78 45.12
N THR A 162 18.50 -29.06 46.17
CA THR A 162 17.91 -28.05 47.04
C THR A 162 18.22 -28.39 48.50
N ALA A 163 18.87 -27.48 49.23
CA ALA A 163 19.16 -27.68 50.64
C ALA A 163 17.88 -27.66 51.49
N VAL A 164 17.84 -28.49 52.54
CA VAL A 164 16.98 -28.23 53.69
C VAL A 164 17.55 -27.01 54.44
N ARG A 165 16.70 -26.15 55.00
CA ARG A 165 17.12 -24.91 55.67
C ARG A 165 18.20 -25.21 56.73
N GLY A 166 19.38 -24.59 56.60
CA GLY A 166 20.52 -24.80 57.50
C GLY A 166 21.55 -25.85 57.06
N TYR A 167 21.35 -26.48 55.89
CA TYR A 167 22.23 -27.51 55.32
C TYR A 167 22.92 -27.06 54.01
N GLU A 168 23.31 -25.78 53.94
CA GLU A 168 23.92 -25.18 52.75
C GLU A 168 25.32 -25.75 52.46
N ARG A 169 26.02 -26.22 53.49
CA ARG A 169 27.34 -26.86 53.37
C ARG A 169 27.24 -28.22 52.71
N GLU A 170 26.22 -29.00 53.08
CA GLU A 170 25.91 -30.31 52.54
C GLU A 170 25.48 -30.20 51.08
N LEU A 171 24.71 -29.16 50.73
CA LEU A 171 24.39 -28.83 49.33
C LEU A 171 25.64 -28.57 48.49
N LYS A 172 26.56 -27.74 49.01
CA LYS A 172 27.82 -27.45 48.30
C LYS A 172 28.63 -28.73 48.11
N ARG A 173 28.77 -29.55 49.17
CA ARG A 173 29.48 -30.82 49.12
C ARG A 173 28.86 -31.79 48.11
N ALA A 174 27.53 -31.90 48.06
CA ALA A 174 26.83 -32.73 47.09
C ALA A 174 27.05 -32.24 45.64
N ALA A 175 27.01 -30.92 45.42
CA ALA A 175 27.27 -30.34 44.10
C ALA A 175 28.73 -30.58 43.64
N ASP A 176 29.70 -30.37 44.53
CA ASP A 176 31.14 -30.58 44.23
C ASP A 176 31.43 -32.06 43.90
N LEU A 177 30.81 -33.00 44.63
CA LEU A 177 30.92 -34.44 44.33
C LEU A 177 30.35 -34.78 42.95
N LEU A 178 29.20 -34.22 42.58
CA LEU A 178 28.62 -34.44 41.26
C LEU A 178 29.47 -33.83 40.14
N CYS A 179 30.02 -32.62 40.33
CA CYS A 179 30.92 -31.99 39.36
C CYS A 179 32.26 -32.73 39.20
N SER A 180 32.64 -33.60 40.15
CA SER A 180 33.84 -34.44 40.01
C SER A 180 33.64 -35.60 39.02
N VAL A 181 32.39 -35.91 38.64
CA VAL A 181 32.07 -36.92 37.63
C VAL A 181 32.24 -36.32 36.24
N SER A 182 33.06 -36.97 35.41
CA SER A 182 33.27 -36.56 34.01
C SER A 182 31.94 -36.50 33.25
N GLY A 183 31.65 -35.36 32.62
CA GLY A 183 30.43 -35.12 31.87
C GLY A 183 29.30 -34.45 32.65
N ILE A 184 29.56 -34.02 33.91
CA ILE A 184 28.64 -33.20 34.71
C ILE A 184 29.21 -31.80 34.88
N GLU A 185 28.43 -30.80 34.49
CA GLU A 185 28.82 -29.40 34.55
C GLU A 185 27.70 -28.53 35.17
N PRO A 186 28.01 -27.32 35.66
CA PRO A 186 26.99 -26.37 36.07
C PRO A 186 25.98 -26.10 34.95
N ALA A 187 24.69 -26.12 35.26
CA ALA A 187 23.65 -25.94 34.26
C ALA A 187 23.66 -24.51 33.71
N VAL A 188 23.72 -24.38 32.38
CA VAL A 188 23.50 -23.11 31.68
C VAL A 188 22.08 -23.09 31.10
N GLY A 189 21.33 -22.03 31.37
CA GLY A 189 19.97 -21.83 30.88
C GLY A 189 18.91 -22.63 31.64
N SER A 190 17.78 -22.92 30.99
CA SER A 190 16.65 -23.71 31.54
C SER A 190 16.28 -24.90 30.66
N THR A 191 15.52 -25.88 31.18
CA THR A 191 14.97 -27.00 30.38
C THR A 191 14.21 -26.51 29.15
N ARG A 192 13.50 -25.38 29.29
CA ARG A 192 12.83 -24.68 28.20
C ARG A 192 13.82 -24.24 27.12
N GLU A 193 14.93 -23.63 27.47
CA GLU A 193 15.93 -23.14 26.51
C GLU A 193 16.59 -24.29 25.75
N SER A 194 16.92 -25.39 26.45
CA SER A 194 17.43 -26.60 25.79
C SER A 194 16.40 -27.17 24.82
N ALA A 195 15.11 -27.22 25.21
CA ALA A 195 14.03 -27.70 24.35
C ALA A 195 13.78 -26.78 23.14
N LEU A 196 13.81 -25.47 23.32
CA LEU A 196 13.65 -24.50 22.23
C LEU A 196 14.82 -24.55 21.24
N ALA A 197 16.05 -24.70 21.74
CA ALA A 197 17.23 -24.87 20.90
C ALA A 197 17.17 -26.17 20.08
N ALA A 198 16.83 -27.30 20.71
CA ALA A 198 16.67 -28.58 20.03
C ALA A 198 15.48 -28.61 19.06
N ALA A 199 14.49 -27.74 19.24
CA ALA A 199 13.41 -27.51 18.28
C ALA A 199 13.81 -26.67 17.06
N GLY A 200 15.05 -26.17 17.01
CA GLY A 200 15.51 -25.23 15.99
C GLY A 200 14.79 -23.88 16.08
N ARG A 201 14.36 -23.50 17.29
CA ARG A 201 13.62 -22.26 17.56
C ARG A 201 14.18 -21.56 18.80
N PRO A 202 15.46 -21.15 18.81
CA PRO A 202 16.00 -20.35 19.89
C PRO A 202 15.10 -19.12 20.17
N ALA A 203 14.96 -18.82 21.46
CA ALA A 203 14.03 -17.83 21.95
C ALA A 203 14.25 -16.46 21.29
N GLY A 204 13.21 -15.92 20.63
CA GLY A 204 13.24 -14.57 20.05
C GLY A 204 13.84 -14.44 18.63
N GLU A 205 14.21 -15.54 17.99
CA GLU A 205 14.91 -15.53 16.68
C GLU A 205 14.08 -14.96 15.52
N TYR A 206 12.76 -15.18 15.53
CA TYR A 206 11.88 -14.63 14.51
C TYR A 206 11.44 -13.21 14.85
N SER A 207 11.72 -12.29 13.92
CA SER A 207 11.21 -10.92 13.95
C SER A 207 10.69 -10.51 12.58
N THR A 208 9.51 -9.89 12.57
CA THR A 208 8.95 -9.21 11.39
C THR A 208 9.70 -7.93 11.03
N LYS A 209 10.59 -7.44 11.91
CA LYS A 209 11.45 -6.29 11.62
C LYS A 209 12.71 -6.76 10.91
N VAL A 210 13.03 -6.08 9.81
CA VAL A 210 14.32 -6.22 9.14
C VAL A 210 15.35 -5.46 9.94
N ASP A 211 16.23 -6.20 10.60
CA ASP A 211 17.40 -5.67 11.30
C ASP A 211 18.65 -6.24 10.61
N VAL A 212 19.04 -5.57 9.51
CA VAL A 212 20.20 -5.95 8.71
C VAL A 212 21.25 -4.88 8.91
N GLN A 213 22.43 -5.27 9.39
CA GLN A 213 23.59 -4.38 9.46
C GLN A 213 24.16 -4.20 8.05
N LEU A 214 24.13 -2.97 7.56
CA LEU A 214 24.62 -2.62 6.23
C LEU A 214 25.96 -1.90 6.36
N ASP A 215 26.92 -2.29 5.52
CA ASP A 215 28.14 -1.52 5.31
C ASP A 215 27.84 -0.33 4.39
N ALA A 216 28.07 0.88 4.91
CA ALA A 216 27.87 2.14 4.20
C ALA A 216 28.75 2.26 2.96
N SER A 217 29.97 1.71 3.01
CA SER A 217 30.99 1.82 1.95
C SER A 217 30.92 0.71 0.91
N ALA A 218 30.18 -0.36 1.20
CA ALA A 218 30.01 -1.48 0.29
C ALA A 218 29.28 -1.07 -1.01
N PRO A 219 29.43 -1.85 -2.09
CA PRO A 219 28.62 -1.69 -3.30
C PRO A 219 27.13 -1.80 -2.98
N ALA A 220 26.33 -0.83 -3.43
CA ALA A 220 24.92 -0.73 -3.10
C ALA A 220 24.10 -1.94 -3.57
N ALA A 221 24.52 -2.61 -4.65
CA ALA A 221 23.91 -3.83 -5.13
C ALA A 221 23.88 -4.93 -4.07
N ARG A 222 25.00 -5.10 -3.33
CA ARG A 222 25.13 -6.09 -2.26
C ARG A 222 24.18 -5.75 -1.10
N SER A 223 24.15 -4.50 -0.66
CA SER A 223 23.27 -4.07 0.43
C SER A 223 21.78 -4.21 0.08
N VAL A 224 21.39 -3.84 -1.14
CA VAL A 224 20.02 -4.03 -1.64
C VAL A 224 19.66 -5.51 -1.69
N ALA A 225 20.57 -6.37 -2.17
CA ALA A 225 20.39 -7.81 -2.19
C ALA A 225 20.20 -8.40 -0.78
N THR A 226 20.99 -7.96 0.20
CA THR A 226 20.84 -8.42 1.60
C THR A 226 19.47 -8.07 2.18
N VAL A 227 18.96 -6.86 1.92
CA VAL A 227 17.61 -6.46 2.37
C VAL A 227 16.53 -7.30 1.69
N LEU A 228 16.65 -7.53 0.38
CA LEU A 228 15.70 -8.34 -0.39
C LEU A 228 15.70 -9.81 0.06
N LEU A 229 16.87 -10.38 0.37
CA LEU A 229 17.01 -11.71 0.95
C LEU A 229 16.32 -11.78 2.32
N ARG A 230 16.45 -10.76 3.17
CA ARG A 230 15.77 -10.78 4.46
C ARG A 230 14.25 -10.75 4.33
N TRP A 231 13.70 -10.01 3.37
CA TRP A 231 12.26 -10.08 3.08
C TRP A 231 11.85 -11.42 2.48
N LEU A 232 12.72 -12.06 1.70
CA LEU A 232 12.50 -13.41 1.22
C LEU A 232 12.42 -14.41 2.37
N ASP A 233 13.33 -14.33 3.35
CA ASP A 233 13.30 -15.17 4.55
C ASP A 233 11.96 -15.02 5.31
N ILE A 234 11.45 -13.78 5.42
CA ILE A 234 10.13 -13.51 6.02
C ILE A 234 9.02 -14.20 5.21
N ILE A 235 9.06 -14.13 3.87
CA ILE A 235 8.06 -14.81 3.04
C ILE A 235 8.10 -16.31 3.28
N GLU A 236 9.28 -16.93 3.15
CA GLU A 236 9.48 -18.38 3.34
C GLU A 236 9.02 -18.85 4.72
N ALA A 237 9.39 -18.12 5.79
CA ALA A 237 9.02 -18.46 7.16
C ALA A 237 7.49 -18.43 7.40
N ASN A 238 6.72 -17.68 6.61
CA ASN A 238 5.28 -17.49 6.83
C ASN A 238 4.39 -18.25 5.83
N VAL A 239 4.93 -18.75 4.71
CA VAL A 239 4.14 -19.48 3.70
C VAL A 239 3.45 -20.71 4.28
N ALA A 240 4.14 -21.47 5.14
CA ALA A 240 3.56 -22.64 5.80
C ALA A 240 2.35 -22.26 6.67
N GLY A 241 2.48 -21.21 7.50
CA GLY A 241 1.38 -20.70 8.34
C GLY A 241 0.22 -20.13 7.53
N CYS A 242 0.49 -19.50 6.39
CA CYS A 242 -0.53 -19.06 5.43
C CYS A 242 -1.29 -20.25 4.83
N THR A 243 -0.58 -21.30 4.43
CA THR A 243 -1.15 -22.48 3.74
C THR A 243 -1.99 -23.31 4.71
N ALA A 244 -1.58 -23.37 5.98
CA ALA A 244 -2.27 -24.05 7.06
C ALA A 244 -3.39 -23.21 7.72
N ASP A 245 -3.58 -21.96 7.30
CA ASP A 245 -4.60 -21.04 7.83
C ASP A 245 -4.51 -20.82 9.36
N ILE A 246 -3.29 -20.75 9.89
CA ILE A 246 -3.06 -20.70 11.36
C ILE A 246 -3.64 -19.43 11.98
N ASP A 247 -3.26 -18.28 11.43
CA ASP A 247 -3.83 -16.98 11.77
C ASP A 247 -3.68 -15.98 10.62
N THR A 248 -4.39 -14.85 10.71
CA THR A 248 -4.43 -13.85 9.63
C THR A 248 -3.14 -13.04 9.48
N GLU A 249 -2.26 -13.04 10.49
CA GLU A 249 -1.05 -12.22 10.50
C GLU A 249 0.09 -12.88 9.71
N TYR A 250 0.11 -14.21 9.57
CA TYR A 250 1.01 -14.87 8.61
C TYR A 250 0.86 -14.28 7.20
N LEU A 251 -0.39 -14.19 6.72
CA LEU A 251 -0.66 -13.59 5.41
C LEU A 251 -0.36 -12.09 5.39
N HIS A 252 -0.55 -11.40 6.52
CA HIS A 252 -0.19 -10.00 6.65
C HIS A 252 1.32 -9.78 6.43
N ASP A 253 2.17 -10.58 7.08
CA ASP A 253 3.62 -10.48 7.01
C ASP A 253 4.14 -10.79 5.60
N VAL A 254 3.66 -11.87 4.96
CA VAL A 254 3.99 -12.19 3.56
C VAL A 254 3.64 -11.00 2.66
N ARG A 255 2.47 -10.39 2.83
CA ARG A 255 2.04 -9.25 2.01
C ARG A 255 2.87 -7.99 2.26
N ILE A 256 3.30 -7.74 3.48
CA ILE A 256 4.20 -6.63 3.80
C ILE A 256 5.52 -6.83 3.06
N ALA A 257 6.15 -8.00 3.19
CA ALA A 257 7.41 -8.32 2.54
C ALA A 257 7.31 -8.23 1.01
N VAL A 258 6.30 -8.84 0.39
CA VAL A 258 6.05 -8.76 -1.07
C VAL A 258 5.88 -7.31 -1.53
N ARG A 259 5.15 -6.49 -0.77
CA ARG A 259 4.94 -5.08 -1.11
C ARG A 259 6.21 -4.25 -0.98
N GLN A 260 7.00 -4.51 0.06
CA GLN A 260 8.30 -3.86 0.27
C GLN A 260 9.28 -4.24 -0.85
N THR A 261 9.40 -5.53 -1.19
CA THR A 261 10.19 -6.03 -2.33
C THR A 261 9.81 -5.30 -3.63
N ARG A 262 8.53 -5.28 -4.00
CA ARG A 262 8.07 -4.57 -5.22
C ARG A 262 8.38 -3.08 -5.20
N THR A 263 8.23 -2.43 -4.06
CA THR A 263 8.49 -0.98 -3.93
C THR A 263 9.99 -0.68 -4.00
N LEU A 264 10.81 -1.54 -3.43
CA LEU A 264 12.26 -1.43 -3.46
C LEU A 264 12.78 -1.65 -4.89
N LEU A 265 12.32 -2.69 -5.59
CA LEU A 265 12.68 -2.91 -7.01
C LEU A 265 12.31 -1.72 -7.89
N LYS A 266 11.17 -1.07 -7.64
CA LYS A 266 10.78 0.15 -8.39
C LYS A 266 11.70 1.34 -8.11
N SER A 267 12.30 1.41 -6.91
CA SER A 267 13.04 2.59 -6.44
C SER A 267 14.56 2.45 -6.54
N LEU A 268 15.05 1.21 -6.44
CA LEU A 268 16.46 0.82 -6.38
C LEU A 268 16.80 -0.32 -7.35
N GLY A 269 15.87 -0.76 -8.20
CA GLY A 269 16.14 -1.84 -9.16
C GLY A 269 17.28 -1.51 -10.12
N ASP A 270 17.51 -0.23 -10.40
CA ASP A 270 18.61 0.24 -11.23
C ASP A 270 20.00 0.09 -10.58
N VAL A 271 20.06 -0.28 -9.30
CA VAL A 271 21.28 -0.60 -8.57
C VAL A 271 21.66 -2.08 -8.70
N LEU A 272 20.69 -2.94 -9.02
CA LEU A 272 20.93 -4.37 -9.25
C LEU A 272 21.47 -4.61 -10.67
N PRO A 273 22.10 -5.76 -10.94
CA PRO A 273 22.50 -6.12 -12.28
C PRO A 273 21.32 -6.06 -13.28
N PRO A 274 21.54 -5.54 -14.50
CA PRO A 274 20.47 -5.37 -15.48
C PRO A 274 19.82 -6.71 -15.84
N GLY A 275 18.49 -6.73 -15.94
CA GLY A 275 17.71 -7.92 -16.25
C GLY A 275 17.19 -8.67 -15.02
N VAL A 276 17.83 -8.53 -13.85
CA VAL A 276 17.35 -9.17 -12.60
C VAL A 276 15.98 -8.59 -12.20
N PRO A 277 15.79 -7.27 -12.03
CA PRO A 277 14.48 -6.73 -11.66
C PRO A 277 13.37 -7.05 -12.67
N GLU A 278 13.68 -7.01 -13.97
CA GLU A 278 12.74 -7.24 -15.07
C GLU A 278 12.26 -8.70 -15.10
N ARG A 279 13.18 -9.66 -14.95
CA ARG A 279 12.89 -11.10 -14.97
C ARG A 279 11.82 -11.49 -13.94
N PHE A 280 11.84 -10.89 -12.76
CA PHE A 280 10.97 -11.28 -11.64
C PHE A 280 9.76 -10.35 -11.44
N ALA A 281 9.63 -9.27 -12.20
CA ALA A 281 8.59 -8.25 -11.99
C ALA A 281 7.17 -8.83 -12.06
N ASP A 282 6.91 -9.72 -13.02
CA ASP A 282 5.61 -10.37 -13.20
C ASP A 282 5.34 -11.45 -12.14
N GLU A 283 6.36 -12.16 -11.69
CA GLU A 283 6.23 -13.14 -10.60
C GLU A 283 5.86 -12.46 -9.27
N TRP A 284 6.53 -11.35 -8.94
CA TRP A 284 6.13 -10.54 -7.78
C TRP A 284 4.74 -9.93 -7.94
N ARG A 285 4.30 -9.64 -9.16
CA ARG A 285 2.94 -9.15 -9.44
C ARG A 285 1.91 -10.24 -9.25
N TRP A 286 2.20 -11.43 -9.73
CA TRP A 286 1.39 -12.60 -9.53
C TRP A 286 1.20 -12.90 -8.04
N LEU A 287 2.30 -12.99 -7.26
CA LEU A 287 2.22 -13.27 -5.82
C LEU A 287 1.46 -12.18 -5.04
N SER A 288 1.66 -10.91 -5.40
CA SER A 288 0.89 -9.79 -4.84
C SER A 288 -0.60 -9.87 -5.17
N THR A 289 -0.96 -10.32 -6.38
CA THR A 289 -2.36 -10.44 -6.81
C THR A 289 -3.03 -11.65 -6.15
N LEU A 290 -2.31 -12.78 -6.06
CA LEU A 290 -2.76 -14.02 -5.44
C LEU A 290 -3.17 -13.83 -3.97
N THR A 291 -2.40 -13.04 -3.21
CA THR A 291 -2.59 -12.86 -1.76
C THR A 291 -3.57 -11.75 -1.38
N THR A 292 -4.01 -10.91 -2.33
CA THR A 292 -4.83 -9.71 -2.03
C THR A 292 -6.26 -10.03 -1.61
N PRO A 293 -7.04 -10.81 -2.37
CA PRO A 293 -8.45 -11.04 -2.06
C PRO A 293 -8.67 -11.66 -0.68
N THR A 294 -7.88 -12.69 -0.33
CA THR A 294 -7.96 -13.34 0.99
C THR A 294 -7.69 -12.37 2.13
N ARG A 295 -6.65 -11.52 2.03
CA ARG A 295 -6.34 -10.56 3.10
C ARG A 295 -7.39 -9.48 3.23
N ASP A 296 -7.94 -8.99 2.12
CA ASP A 296 -8.99 -7.97 2.17
C ASP A 296 -10.22 -8.53 2.89
N LEU A 297 -10.58 -9.79 2.62
CA LEU A 297 -11.66 -10.49 3.33
C LEU A 297 -11.33 -10.77 4.81
N ASP A 298 -10.10 -11.15 5.15
CA ASP A 298 -9.67 -11.33 6.54
C ASP A 298 -9.85 -10.04 7.34
N VAL A 299 -9.43 -8.89 6.79
CA VAL A 299 -9.55 -7.59 7.46
C VAL A 299 -11.02 -7.21 7.69
N VAL A 300 -11.87 -7.42 6.69
CA VAL A 300 -13.31 -7.13 6.81
C VAL A 300 -13.96 -8.05 7.84
N LEU A 301 -13.67 -9.35 7.81
CA LEU A 301 -14.23 -10.33 8.74
C LEU A 301 -13.79 -10.08 10.18
N LEU A 302 -12.52 -9.71 10.41
CA LEU A 302 -12.03 -9.31 11.74
C LEU A 302 -12.74 -8.06 12.27
N GLY A 303 -13.01 -7.08 11.38
CA GLY A 303 -13.77 -5.88 11.74
C GLY A 303 -15.22 -6.20 12.11
N LEU A 304 -15.88 -7.08 11.37
CA LEU A 304 -17.23 -7.56 11.68
C LEU A 304 -17.29 -8.36 12.99
N ALA A 305 -16.22 -9.07 13.34
CA ALA A 305 -16.10 -9.80 14.60
C ALA A 305 -15.74 -8.91 15.80
N GLY A 306 -15.59 -7.59 15.62
CA GLY A 306 -15.24 -6.64 16.69
C GLY A 306 -13.78 -6.75 17.17
N ARG A 307 -12.90 -7.45 16.44
CA ARG A 307 -11.48 -7.61 16.78
C ARG A 307 -10.59 -6.48 16.23
N THR A 308 -11.18 -5.39 15.71
CA THR A 308 -10.46 -4.20 15.27
C THR A 308 -10.98 -2.96 15.99
N ASP A 309 -10.06 -2.14 16.50
CA ASP A 309 -10.32 -0.91 17.27
C ASP A 309 -11.09 0.20 16.51
N ALA A 310 -11.44 -0.02 15.25
CA ALA A 310 -11.86 1.04 14.33
C ALA A 310 -13.37 1.16 14.10
N PHE A 311 -14.18 0.13 14.40
CA PHE A 311 -15.64 0.16 14.16
C PHE A 311 -16.39 -0.69 15.19
N ASP A 312 -17.29 -0.08 15.97
CA ASP A 312 -18.22 -0.82 16.82
C ASP A 312 -19.44 -1.27 16.02
N ILE A 313 -19.32 -2.43 15.37
CA ILE A 313 -20.37 -3.02 14.53
C ILE A 313 -21.26 -3.99 15.35
N ARG A 314 -20.99 -4.13 16.65
CA ARG A 314 -21.64 -5.13 17.54
C ARG A 314 -23.15 -4.92 17.68
N GLY A 315 -23.66 -3.73 17.35
CA GLY A 315 -25.10 -3.39 17.41
C GLY A 315 -25.93 -3.74 16.18
N LEU A 316 -25.33 -4.24 15.09
CA LEU A 316 -26.06 -4.53 13.85
C LEU A 316 -26.40 -6.04 13.76
N SER A 317 -27.46 -6.45 14.48
CA SER A 317 -27.99 -7.82 14.51
C SER A 317 -28.33 -8.42 13.13
N GLY A 318 -28.50 -7.58 12.10
CA GLY A 318 -28.79 -7.99 10.72
C GLY A 318 -27.57 -8.36 9.86
N LEU A 319 -26.34 -8.31 10.36
CA LEU A 319 -25.13 -8.56 9.53
C LEU A 319 -24.70 -10.03 9.45
N GLU A 320 -25.35 -10.93 10.17
CA GLU A 320 -24.99 -12.35 10.16
C GLU A 320 -25.04 -13.00 8.76
N PRO A 321 -26.04 -12.72 7.90
CA PRO A 321 -26.03 -13.20 6.51
C PRO A 321 -24.84 -12.68 5.70
N LEU A 322 -24.45 -11.41 5.89
CA LEU A 322 -23.29 -10.81 5.24
C LEU A 322 -21.99 -11.48 5.73
N ARG A 323 -21.85 -11.69 7.04
CA ARG A 323 -20.70 -12.40 7.63
C ARG A 323 -20.55 -13.80 7.05
N LYS A 324 -21.67 -14.55 6.93
CA LYS A 324 -21.69 -15.89 6.33
C LYS A 324 -21.30 -15.86 4.85
N ASP A 325 -21.77 -14.87 4.09
CA ASP A 325 -21.41 -14.71 2.67
C ASP A 325 -19.93 -14.37 2.50
N LEU A 326 -19.41 -13.39 3.22
CA LEU A 326 -17.99 -13.03 3.22
C LEU A 326 -17.10 -14.20 3.65
N ALA A 327 -17.52 -15.00 4.64
CA ALA A 327 -16.81 -16.20 5.04
C ALA A 327 -16.83 -17.30 3.96
N ARG A 328 -17.90 -17.40 3.15
CA ARG A 328 -17.92 -18.28 1.95
C ARG A 328 -16.95 -17.77 0.88
N GLN A 329 -16.96 -16.47 0.58
CA GLN A 329 -16.03 -15.86 -0.36
C GLN A 329 -14.58 -16.07 0.08
N ARG A 330 -14.29 -15.84 1.37
CA ARG A 330 -12.95 -16.01 1.95
C ARG A 330 -12.46 -17.44 1.84
N ARG A 331 -13.33 -18.45 2.07
CA ARG A 331 -12.98 -19.86 1.84
C ARG A 331 -12.67 -20.17 0.38
N SER A 332 -13.34 -19.52 -0.57
CA SER A 332 -13.05 -19.67 -2.00
C SER A 332 -11.69 -19.08 -2.37
N GLU A 333 -11.46 -17.82 -1.99
CA GLU A 333 -10.19 -17.12 -2.27
C GLU A 333 -9.02 -17.74 -1.52
N PHE A 334 -9.22 -18.21 -0.28
CA PHE A 334 -8.23 -18.96 0.47
C PHE A 334 -7.80 -20.23 -0.25
N ARG A 335 -8.74 -21.02 -0.79
CA ARG A 335 -8.40 -22.22 -1.58
C ARG A 335 -7.54 -21.87 -2.79
N ARG A 336 -7.89 -20.81 -3.52
CA ARG A 336 -7.10 -20.32 -4.66
C ARG A 336 -5.69 -19.90 -4.23
N MET A 337 -5.59 -19.11 -3.16
CA MET A 337 -4.32 -18.67 -2.59
C MET A 337 -3.47 -19.86 -2.15
N ARG A 338 -4.05 -20.81 -1.39
CA ARG A 338 -3.38 -22.01 -0.89
C ARG A 338 -2.82 -22.86 -2.02
N THR A 339 -3.60 -23.09 -3.08
CA THR A 339 -3.12 -23.81 -4.27
C THR A 339 -1.97 -23.07 -4.94
N GLY A 340 -2.04 -21.73 -5.05
CA GLY A 340 -0.94 -20.94 -5.60
C GLY A 340 0.32 -20.95 -4.73
N LEU A 341 0.18 -20.91 -3.40
CA LEU A 341 1.30 -20.96 -2.47
C LEU A 341 1.94 -22.36 -2.39
N ALA A 342 1.17 -23.42 -2.60
CA ALA A 342 1.69 -24.79 -2.69
C ALA A 342 2.19 -25.18 -4.10
N SER A 343 2.14 -24.25 -5.07
CA SER A 343 2.45 -24.56 -6.46
C SER A 343 3.97 -24.63 -6.72
N PRO A 344 4.42 -25.44 -7.71
CA PRO A 344 5.80 -25.41 -8.17
C PRO A 344 6.28 -24.02 -8.61
N ARG A 345 5.34 -23.16 -9.06
CA ARG A 345 5.63 -21.78 -9.45
C ARG A 345 6.16 -20.95 -8.28
N LEU A 346 5.57 -21.07 -7.08
CA LEU A 346 6.10 -20.35 -5.92
C LEU A 346 7.49 -20.89 -5.55
N THR A 347 7.63 -22.21 -5.48
CA THR A 347 8.92 -22.84 -5.14
C THR A 347 10.03 -22.41 -6.11
N ALA A 348 9.73 -22.38 -7.41
CA ALA A 348 10.65 -21.89 -8.43
C ALA A 348 10.98 -20.41 -8.23
N LEU A 349 9.97 -19.55 -8.03
CA LEU A 349 10.16 -18.12 -7.77
C LEU A 349 11.10 -17.89 -6.58
N LEU A 350 10.82 -18.48 -5.41
CA LEU A 350 11.60 -18.23 -4.20
C LEU A 350 13.04 -18.72 -4.36
N ARG A 351 13.23 -19.92 -4.92
CA ARG A 351 14.55 -20.50 -5.20
C ARG A 351 15.34 -19.66 -6.20
N GLU A 352 14.78 -19.38 -7.37
CA GLU A 352 15.46 -18.63 -8.42
C GLU A 352 15.75 -17.19 -8.02
N TRP A 353 14.85 -16.57 -7.26
CA TRP A 353 15.09 -15.24 -6.69
C TRP A 353 16.23 -15.25 -5.68
N ARG A 354 16.27 -16.24 -4.77
CA ARG A 354 17.36 -16.40 -3.82
C ARG A 354 18.70 -16.57 -4.54
N THR A 355 18.76 -17.47 -5.50
CA THR A 355 19.95 -17.71 -6.34
C THR A 355 20.39 -16.43 -7.03
N ALA A 356 19.47 -15.73 -7.71
CA ALA A 356 19.76 -14.51 -8.43
C ALA A 356 20.27 -13.36 -7.52
N LEU A 357 19.92 -13.35 -6.23
CA LEU A 357 20.42 -12.36 -5.27
C LEU A 357 21.76 -12.74 -4.65
N ILE A 358 22.00 -14.03 -4.39
CA ILE A 358 23.27 -14.54 -3.82
C ILE A 358 24.40 -14.45 -4.86
N GLU A 359 24.09 -14.75 -6.12
CA GLU A 359 25.04 -14.76 -7.23
C GLU A 359 25.32 -13.36 -7.80
N ILE A 360 24.83 -12.28 -7.16
CA ILE A 360 25.14 -10.92 -7.59
C ILE A 360 26.64 -10.69 -7.44
N ASP A 361 27.32 -10.62 -8.58
CA ASP A 361 28.67 -10.09 -8.69
C ASP A 361 28.63 -8.56 -8.54
N PRO A 362 29.21 -7.99 -7.48
CA PRO A 362 29.27 -6.54 -7.30
C PRO A 362 30.01 -5.82 -8.44
N ALA A 363 30.91 -6.51 -9.16
CA ALA A 363 31.64 -5.94 -10.29
C ALA A 363 30.76 -5.79 -11.54
N ALA A 364 29.71 -6.61 -11.68
CA ALA A 364 28.74 -6.53 -12.77
C ALA A 364 27.63 -5.47 -12.52
N ALA A 365 27.58 -4.90 -11.32
CA ALA A 365 26.61 -3.88 -10.94
C ALA A 365 27.22 -2.46 -11.07
N PRO A 366 26.38 -1.41 -11.13
CA PRO A 366 26.87 -0.03 -11.04
C PRO A 366 27.67 0.13 -9.74
N GLY A 367 28.94 0.55 -9.85
CA GLY A 367 29.90 0.69 -8.73
C GLY A 367 29.60 1.82 -7.74
N VAL A 368 28.32 2.05 -7.43
CA VAL A 368 27.84 3.08 -6.52
C VAL A 368 27.82 2.54 -5.09
N ARG A 369 28.24 3.37 -4.13
CA ARG A 369 28.26 3.02 -2.71
C ARG A 369 26.87 3.06 -2.08
N THR A 370 26.67 2.25 -1.05
CA THR A 370 25.39 2.15 -0.32
C THR A 370 24.95 3.47 0.30
N ASP A 371 25.87 4.19 0.95
CA ASP A 371 25.60 5.51 1.55
C ASP A 371 25.13 6.55 0.53
N ASP A 372 25.82 6.64 -0.60
CA ASP A 372 25.47 7.56 -1.70
C ASP A 372 24.07 7.30 -2.25
N VAL A 373 23.75 6.02 -2.50
CA VAL A 373 22.41 5.60 -2.95
C VAL A 373 21.37 5.95 -1.90
N ALA A 374 21.63 5.64 -0.63
CA ALA A 374 20.70 5.88 0.46
C ALA A 374 20.39 7.38 0.59
N VAL A 375 21.41 8.23 0.68
CA VAL A 375 21.26 9.69 0.80
C VAL A 375 20.51 10.27 -0.40
N HIS A 376 20.90 9.89 -1.62
CA HIS A 376 20.28 10.43 -2.83
C HIS A 376 18.80 10.02 -2.96
N ARG A 377 18.50 8.73 -2.73
CA ARG A 377 17.16 8.16 -2.90
C ARG A 377 16.21 8.62 -1.80
N LEU A 378 16.66 8.62 -0.54
CA LEU A 378 15.89 9.16 0.58
C LEU A 378 15.65 10.66 0.42
N GLY A 379 16.66 11.44 0.05
CA GLY A 379 16.51 12.88 -0.18
C GLY A 379 15.52 13.20 -1.31
N ARG A 380 15.54 12.41 -2.40
CA ARG A 380 14.56 12.54 -3.49
C ARG A 380 13.14 12.17 -3.06
N ALA A 381 12.97 11.08 -2.32
CA ALA A 381 11.68 10.65 -1.80
C ALA A 381 11.11 11.64 -0.78
N HIS A 382 11.94 12.13 0.14
CA HIS A 382 11.59 13.15 1.13
C HIS A 382 11.13 14.45 0.47
N ARG A 383 11.90 15.01 -0.46
CA ARG A 383 11.50 16.23 -1.20
C ARG A 383 10.16 16.06 -1.91
N ARG A 384 9.88 14.86 -2.44
CA ARG A 384 8.59 14.56 -3.09
C ARG A 384 7.45 14.50 -2.08
N VAL A 385 7.67 13.91 -0.89
CA VAL A 385 6.69 13.90 0.20
C VAL A 385 6.41 15.33 0.67
N VAL A 386 7.43 16.13 0.97
CA VAL A 386 7.27 17.53 1.42
C VAL A 386 6.52 18.36 0.39
N LYS A 387 6.90 18.25 -0.89
CA LYS A 387 6.21 18.95 -1.98
C LYS A 387 4.73 18.57 -2.06
N ASN A 388 4.39 17.29 -1.89
CA ASN A 388 3.01 16.84 -1.94
C ASN A 388 2.24 17.20 -0.66
N ALA A 389 2.87 17.15 0.50
CA ALA A 389 2.28 17.52 1.78
C ALA A 389 1.95 19.01 1.85
N ALA A 390 2.82 19.87 1.30
CA ALA A 390 2.58 21.30 1.21
C ALA A 390 1.37 21.68 0.34
N MET A 391 0.89 20.75 -0.51
CA MET A 391 -0.32 20.93 -1.31
C MET A 391 -1.59 20.42 -0.61
N ILE A 392 -1.48 19.79 0.57
CA ILE A 392 -2.63 19.31 1.34
C ILE A 392 -3.17 20.41 2.24
N THR A 393 -4.44 20.72 2.05
CA THR A 393 -5.27 21.67 2.82
C THR A 393 -6.43 20.93 3.49
N SER A 394 -7.20 21.61 4.35
CA SER A 394 -8.43 21.07 4.96
C SER A 394 -9.50 20.65 3.95
N GLU A 395 -9.43 21.18 2.72
CA GLU A 395 -10.37 20.91 1.62
C GLU A 395 -9.84 19.88 0.62
N SER A 396 -8.65 19.31 0.87
CA SER A 396 -8.06 18.33 -0.04
C SER A 396 -8.86 17.04 -0.11
N SER A 397 -9.06 16.54 -1.34
CA SER A 397 -9.80 15.30 -1.57
C SER A 397 -9.14 14.11 -0.88
N ALA A 398 -9.95 13.10 -0.57
CA ALA A 398 -9.47 11.82 -0.03
C ALA A 398 -8.40 11.19 -0.92
N GLU A 399 -8.48 11.39 -2.24
CA GLU A 399 -7.50 10.90 -3.22
C GLU A 399 -6.14 11.61 -3.10
N ALA A 400 -6.12 12.93 -2.93
CA ALA A 400 -4.88 13.69 -2.74
C ALA A 400 -4.17 13.26 -1.45
N VAL A 401 -4.93 13.10 -0.36
CA VAL A 401 -4.43 12.56 0.91
C VAL A 401 -3.96 11.11 0.74
N HIS A 402 -4.67 10.30 -0.05
CA HIS A 402 -4.30 8.92 -0.35
C HIS A 402 -3.00 8.82 -1.17
N ASP A 403 -2.81 9.68 -2.17
CA ASP A 403 -1.58 9.73 -2.96
C ASP A 403 -0.40 10.22 -2.13
N LEU A 404 -0.59 11.22 -1.26
CA LEU A 404 0.42 11.59 -0.26
C LEU A 404 0.76 10.38 0.62
N ARG A 405 -0.25 9.65 1.10
CA ARG A 405 -0.06 8.44 1.92
C ARG A 405 0.76 7.37 1.18
N LYS A 406 0.57 7.18 -0.13
CA LYS A 406 1.43 6.29 -0.94
C LYS A 406 2.89 6.75 -0.92
N ARG A 407 3.14 8.05 -1.09
CA ARG A 407 4.52 8.60 -1.06
C ARG A 407 5.16 8.50 0.31
N CYS A 408 4.41 8.74 1.39
CA CYS A 408 4.89 8.52 2.75
C CYS A 408 5.25 7.05 3.00
N LYS A 409 4.47 6.11 2.46
CA LYS A 409 4.80 4.67 2.50
C LYS A 409 6.07 4.36 1.72
N GLU A 410 6.23 4.89 0.51
CA GLU A 410 7.47 4.72 -0.29
C GLU A 410 8.71 5.21 0.50
N LEU A 411 8.64 6.41 1.08
CA LEU A 411 9.72 6.96 1.90
C LEU A 411 9.98 6.10 3.15
N ARG A 412 8.92 5.66 3.82
CA ARG A 412 9.04 4.77 4.99
C ARG A 412 9.73 3.46 4.65
N TYR A 413 9.40 2.83 3.53
CA TYR A 413 10.03 1.56 3.14
C TYR A 413 11.50 1.73 2.78
N LEU A 414 11.89 2.86 2.16
CA LEU A 414 13.30 3.19 1.93
C LEU A 414 14.05 3.41 3.26
N LEU A 415 13.42 4.08 4.23
CA LEU A 415 14.00 4.25 5.57
C LEU A 415 14.14 2.92 6.32
N GLU A 416 13.19 2.01 6.15
CA GLU A 416 13.25 0.65 6.71
C GLU A 416 14.33 -0.20 6.02
N ALA A 417 14.53 -0.06 4.71
CA ALA A 417 15.57 -0.77 3.96
C ALA A 417 16.99 -0.35 4.38
N PHE A 418 17.21 0.95 4.61
CA PHE A 418 18.51 1.49 5.03
C PHE A 418 18.60 1.71 6.55
N ALA A 419 17.80 0.98 7.32
CA ALA A 419 17.56 1.26 8.73
C ALA A 419 18.84 1.32 9.59
N SER A 420 19.82 0.44 9.34
CA SER A 420 21.06 0.35 10.12
C SER A 420 22.07 1.46 9.84
N LEU A 421 21.92 2.20 8.74
CA LEU A 421 22.83 3.31 8.39
C LEU A 421 22.54 4.59 9.19
N TYR A 422 21.45 4.63 9.95
CA TYR A 422 20.97 5.84 10.63
C TYR A 422 20.67 5.57 12.10
N ASP A 423 20.82 6.62 12.93
CA ASP A 423 20.44 6.57 14.34
C ASP A 423 18.99 6.11 14.52
N GLU A 424 18.80 5.12 15.39
CA GLU A 424 17.50 4.50 15.61
C GLU A 424 16.48 5.51 16.18
N LYS A 425 16.89 6.38 17.09
CA LYS A 425 15.99 7.35 17.72
C LYS A 425 15.49 8.37 16.69
N ALA A 426 16.38 8.90 15.86
CA ALA A 426 16.05 9.79 14.76
C ALA A 426 15.11 9.12 13.75
N ARG A 427 15.43 7.90 13.32
CA ARG A 427 14.59 7.11 12.39
C ARG A 427 13.19 6.89 12.95
N ARG A 428 13.07 6.48 14.22
CA ARG A 428 11.77 6.25 14.87
C ARG A 428 10.90 7.52 14.91
N ARG A 429 11.50 8.70 15.12
CA ARG A 429 10.79 9.99 15.05
C ARG A 429 10.23 10.25 13.65
N VAL A 430 11.07 10.14 12.62
CA VAL A 430 10.64 10.35 11.22
C VAL A 430 9.55 9.35 10.82
N VAL A 431 9.71 8.07 11.16
CA VAL A 431 8.69 7.05 10.86
C VAL A 431 7.37 7.34 11.58
N LYS A 432 7.42 7.90 12.80
CA LYS A 432 6.22 8.32 13.55
C LYS A 432 5.50 9.46 12.83
N ASP A 433 6.23 10.46 12.35
CA ASP A 433 5.65 11.62 11.63
C ASP A 433 5.04 11.22 10.28
N LEU A 434 5.58 10.17 9.64
CA LEU A 434 5.04 9.62 8.40
C LEU A 434 3.74 8.80 8.59
N LYS A 435 3.34 8.49 9.83
CA LYS A 435 2.06 7.83 10.13
C LYS A 435 0.92 8.87 10.06
N ILE A 436 0.51 9.22 8.85
CA ILE A 436 -0.68 10.05 8.62
C ILE A 436 -1.93 9.22 9.04
N PRO A 437 -2.72 9.65 10.04
CA PRO A 437 -3.95 8.95 10.44
C PRO A 437 -4.97 8.91 9.29
N ALA A 438 -5.72 7.81 9.20
CA ALA A 438 -6.88 7.72 8.34
C ALA A 438 -8.09 8.33 9.06
N GLY A 439 -8.28 9.65 8.95
CA GLY A 439 -9.46 10.34 9.47
C GLY A 439 -9.30 11.86 9.48
N PRO A 440 -10.41 12.63 9.43
CA PRO A 440 -10.35 14.08 9.60
C PRO A 440 -9.74 14.37 10.97
N ALA A 441 -8.73 15.24 10.99
CA ALA A 441 -8.03 15.63 12.20
C ALA A 441 -9.00 16.30 13.18
N ARG A 442 -9.58 15.55 14.13
CA ARG A 442 -10.11 16.14 15.36
C ARG A 442 -8.91 16.66 16.17
N ARG A 443 -8.46 17.88 15.85
CA ARG A 443 -7.57 18.63 16.73
C ARG A 443 -8.33 18.92 18.02
N ARG A 444 -7.99 18.22 19.11
CA ARG A 444 -8.15 18.79 20.45
C ARG A 444 -7.39 20.11 20.45
N ALA A 445 -8.10 21.22 20.69
CA ALA A 445 -7.54 22.54 20.82
C ALA A 445 -6.56 22.56 22.01
N GLY A 446 -5.27 22.51 21.70
CA GLY A 446 -4.17 22.77 22.62
C GLY A 446 -3.13 23.56 21.85
N ARG A 447 -2.91 24.81 22.27
CA ARG A 447 -2.00 25.79 21.65
C ARG A 447 -0.64 25.17 21.29
N PRO A 448 -0.09 25.39 20.09
CA PRO A 448 1.29 25.00 19.80
C PRO A 448 2.25 25.93 20.54
N ARG A 449 3.11 25.37 21.40
CA ARG A 449 4.32 26.05 21.89
C ARG A 449 5.32 26.16 20.73
N ALA A 450 5.90 27.34 20.56
CA ALA A 450 6.95 27.61 19.59
C ALA A 450 8.19 26.73 19.83
N PRO A 451 8.87 26.24 18.78
CA PRO A 451 10.11 25.48 18.93
C PRO A 451 11.25 26.41 19.34
N GLN A 452 11.96 26.03 20.40
CA GLN A 452 13.20 26.67 20.84
C GLN A 452 14.31 26.43 19.81
N HIS A 453 15.09 27.49 19.54
CA HIS A 453 16.30 27.48 18.75
C HIS A 453 17.29 26.42 19.26
N VAL A 454 17.84 25.63 18.33
CA VAL A 454 19.09 24.90 18.55
C VAL A 454 20.12 25.55 17.65
N ASP A 455 21.03 26.30 18.27
CA ASP A 455 22.19 26.91 17.62
C ASP A 455 23.19 25.85 17.13
N GLY A 456 23.83 26.14 16.00
CA GLY A 456 25.14 25.59 15.70
C GLY A 456 25.32 24.95 14.33
N VAL A 457 25.36 25.76 13.25
CA VAL A 457 26.33 25.59 12.14
C VAL A 457 26.61 26.97 11.52
N ARG A 458 27.85 27.44 11.58
CA ARG A 458 28.32 28.71 10.99
C ARG A 458 28.47 28.59 9.46
N PRO A 459 28.13 29.64 8.66
CA PRO A 459 28.39 29.67 7.23
C PRO A 459 29.81 30.17 6.91
N PHE A 460 30.50 29.49 5.99
CA PHE A 460 31.79 29.94 5.45
C PHE A 460 31.57 31.01 4.36
N HIS A 461 32.36 32.09 4.46
CA HIS A 461 32.26 33.30 3.67
C HIS A 461 32.79 33.17 2.23
N ARG A 462 32.25 34.07 1.39
CA ARG A 462 32.59 34.39 -0.01
C ARG A 462 34.07 34.75 -0.20
N GLY A 463 34.62 34.37 -1.36
CA GLY A 463 35.74 35.06 -2.01
C GLY A 463 35.33 35.50 -3.41
N ARG A 464 35.28 36.82 -3.64
CA ARG A 464 35.13 37.50 -4.93
C ARG A 464 36.51 38.01 -5.34
N THR A 465 36.93 37.70 -6.56
CA THR A 465 37.86 38.46 -7.43
C THR A 465 37.47 38.01 -8.85
N GLY A 466 37.10 38.83 -9.83
CA GLY A 466 37.60 40.15 -10.20
C GLY A 466 38.40 39.99 -11.50
N SER A 467 37.79 40.28 -12.65
CA SER A 467 38.41 41.04 -13.77
C SER A 467 37.62 40.91 -15.06
N CYS A 468 37.55 42.04 -15.73
CA CYS A 468 36.94 42.34 -17.01
C CYS A 468 38.01 42.16 -18.10
N GLY A 469 37.64 41.75 -19.31
CA GLY A 469 38.60 41.69 -20.42
C GLY A 469 37.93 41.47 -21.78
N HIS A 470 38.06 42.47 -22.65
CA HIS A 470 37.61 42.63 -24.03
C HIS A 470 37.81 41.43 -24.99
N GLY A 471 37.00 41.39 -26.06
CA GLY A 471 37.55 41.40 -27.43
C GLY A 471 37.14 40.27 -28.41
N ALA A 472 36.62 40.72 -29.57
CA ALA A 472 36.59 40.07 -30.90
C ALA A 472 35.70 38.82 -31.10
N CYS A 473 34.65 38.83 -31.93
CA CYS A 473 34.57 39.06 -33.39
C CYS A 473 35.37 38.05 -34.23
N GLY A 474 34.66 37.12 -34.90
CA GLY A 474 35.06 36.67 -36.23
C GLY A 474 34.97 35.17 -36.56
N ARG A 475 34.15 34.89 -37.58
CA ARG A 475 34.33 33.89 -38.67
C ARG A 475 33.75 32.48 -38.50
N ARG A 476 32.59 32.34 -39.17
CA ARG A 476 32.22 31.36 -40.21
C ARG A 476 33.19 30.17 -40.45
N SER A 477 32.61 28.97 -40.43
CA SER A 477 32.80 28.00 -41.53
C SER A 477 31.48 27.26 -41.78
N ASP A 478 31.09 27.32 -43.04
CA ASP A 478 29.92 26.73 -43.69
C ASP A 478 30.28 25.34 -44.27
N ARG A 479 29.26 24.63 -44.77
CA ARG A 479 29.21 23.39 -45.60
C ARG A 479 28.72 22.15 -44.84
N SER A 480 27.41 21.82 -44.92
CA SER A 480 26.66 21.16 -46.02
C SER A 480 26.86 19.64 -46.01
N ALA A 481 25.88 18.74 -46.18
CA ALA A 481 24.59 18.80 -46.87
C ALA A 481 23.70 17.61 -46.39
N ARG A 482 22.38 17.78 -46.17
CA ARG A 482 21.22 17.43 -47.07
C ARG A 482 20.92 15.91 -47.13
N HIS A 483 19.69 15.37 -47.12
CA HIS A 483 18.29 15.82 -47.34
C HIS A 483 17.32 14.61 -47.07
N PRO A 484 15.98 14.63 -47.34
CA PRO A 484 14.83 15.23 -46.63
C PRO A 484 13.69 14.20 -46.29
N THR A 485 12.58 14.52 -45.60
CA THR A 485 11.24 14.89 -46.15
C THR A 485 10.34 15.52 -45.04
N ALA A 486 9.84 16.76 -45.20
CA ALA A 486 8.45 17.22 -45.47
C ALA A 486 7.37 16.79 -44.43
N SER A 487 6.66 17.67 -43.71
CA SER A 487 5.76 18.72 -44.21
C SER A 487 5.55 19.95 -43.27
N ARG A 488 5.84 21.12 -43.87
CA ARG A 488 5.35 22.52 -43.75
C ARG A 488 4.68 23.13 -42.50
N ALA A 489 5.30 24.23 -42.08
CA ALA A 489 4.78 25.35 -41.29
C ALA A 489 3.95 26.37 -42.12
N ARG A 490 2.99 27.05 -41.48
CA ARG A 490 2.37 28.31 -41.96
C ARG A 490 2.80 29.50 -41.08
N ARG A 491 2.89 30.65 -41.73
CA ARG A 491 3.75 31.81 -41.43
C ARG A 491 3.13 32.81 -40.44
N ALA A 492 3.98 33.36 -39.58
CA ALA A 492 3.78 34.68 -39.00
C ALA A 492 4.06 35.78 -40.04
N ARG A 493 3.14 36.74 -40.18
CA ARG A 493 3.40 38.07 -40.74
C ARG A 493 2.96 39.08 -39.68
N HIS A 494 3.91 39.82 -39.13
CA HIS A 494 3.64 41.03 -38.37
C HIS A 494 4.30 42.16 -39.17
N CYS A 495 3.47 42.96 -39.84
CA CYS A 495 3.88 44.24 -40.41
C CYS A 495 3.61 45.31 -39.34
N ILE A 496 4.66 46.03 -38.97
CA ILE A 496 4.59 47.26 -38.19
C ILE A 496 4.32 48.38 -39.20
N ALA A 497 3.20 49.08 -39.05
CA ALA A 497 3.03 50.43 -39.60
C ALA A 497 2.15 51.23 -38.64
N ALA A 498 2.74 52.30 -38.11
CA ALA A 498 2.13 53.25 -37.19
C ALA A 498 1.44 54.38 -37.97
N GLY A 499 0.39 54.93 -37.35
CA GLY A 499 -0.01 56.34 -37.49
C GLY A 499 -0.90 56.68 -38.69
N HIS A 500 -2.18 56.94 -38.44
CA HIS A 500 -2.86 58.23 -38.66
C HIS A 500 -4.34 58.09 -38.27
N GLY A 501 -4.85 59.10 -37.57
CA GLY A 501 -6.22 59.15 -37.07
C GLY A 501 -7.25 59.47 -38.16
N CYS A 502 -8.48 59.06 -37.91
CA CYS A 502 -9.68 59.70 -38.44
C CYS A 502 -10.83 59.47 -37.46
N GLU A 503 -11.31 60.56 -36.87
CA GLU A 503 -12.62 60.65 -36.26
C GLU A 503 -13.65 60.61 -37.39
N ASP A 504 -14.57 59.64 -37.39
CA ASP A 504 -15.95 59.85 -37.87
C ASP A 504 -16.86 58.67 -37.53
N ARG A 505 -18.11 59.00 -37.22
CA ARG A 505 -19.18 58.08 -36.83
C ARG A 505 -19.58 57.17 -38.00
N CYS A 506 -19.66 55.86 -37.75
CA CYS A 506 -20.43 54.92 -38.59
C CYS A 506 -21.56 54.26 -37.76
N PRO A 507 -22.69 53.90 -38.40
CA PRO A 507 -23.99 53.66 -37.77
C PRO A 507 -24.14 52.23 -37.22
N PRO A 508 -25.21 51.89 -36.49
CA PRO A 508 -25.44 50.54 -36.02
C PRO A 508 -25.95 49.69 -37.19
N GLU A 509 -25.07 48.90 -37.81
CA GLU A 509 -25.50 47.90 -38.79
C GLU A 509 -25.69 46.52 -38.13
N SER A 510 -26.83 45.98 -38.50
CA SER A 510 -27.54 44.80 -38.03
C SER A 510 -26.79 43.48 -38.18
N ALA A 511 -27.15 42.56 -37.29
CA ALA A 511 -26.68 41.19 -37.21
C ALA A 511 -26.78 40.43 -38.55
N ASP A 512 -25.63 40.07 -39.11
CA ASP A 512 -25.51 38.94 -40.04
C ASP A 512 -24.23 38.12 -39.72
N GLY A 513 -24.45 36.90 -39.21
CA GLY A 513 -23.63 35.71 -39.48
C GLY A 513 -22.13 35.69 -39.17
N GLY A 514 -21.65 36.30 -38.07
CA GLY A 514 -20.25 36.14 -37.64
C GLY A 514 -19.85 34.66 -37.46
N ARG A 515 -18.75 34.22 -38.11
CA ARG A 515 -18.12 32.90 -37.93
C ARG A 515 -17.71 32.72 -36.46
N GLY A 516 -18.59 32.16 -35.65
CA GLY A 516 -18.28 31.76 -34.28
C GLY A 516 -17.95 30.27 -34.21
N VAL A 517 -16.87 29.92 -33.53
CA VAL A 517 -16.61 28.54 -33.11
C VAL A 517 -17.73 28.05 -32.21
N ARG A 518 -18.20 26.81 -32.44
CA ARG A 518 -19.21 26.20 -31.58
C ARG A 518 -18.56 25.38 -30.47
N ILE A 519 -18.83 25.72 -29.22
CA ILE A 519 -18.22 25.11 -28.04
C ILE A 519 -19.26 24.20 -27.36
N LEU A 520 -19.01 22.90 -27.36
CA LEU A 520 -19.81 21.91 -26.67
C LEU A 520 -19.08 21.39 -25.44
N ALA A 521 -19.79 21.21 -24.33
CA ALA A 521 -19.23 20.62 -23.12
C ALA A 521 -19.99 19.35 -22.74
N THR A 522 -19.28 18.26 -22.45
CA THR A 522 -19.89 17.06 -21.87
C THR A 522 -19.78 17.13 -20.35
N TYR A 523 -20.90 17.24 -19.64
CA TYR A 523 -20.89 17.51 -18.21
C TYR A 523 -21.98 16.76 -17.45
N ASN A 524 -21.61 16.26 -16.27
CA ASN A 524 -22.49 15.64 -15.28
C ASN A 524 -21.70 15.47 -13.98
N ILE A 525 -22.31 15.82 -12.85
CA ILE A 525 -21.79 15.64 -11.49
C ILE A 525 -21.43 14.16 -11.23
N LYS A 526 -22.17 13.22 -11.80
CA LYS A 526 -21.95 11.79 -11.60
C LYS A 526 -20.82 11.27 -12.50
N GLY A 527 -19.86 10.56 -11.91
CA GLY A 527 -18.84 9.80 -12.64
C GLY A 527 -19.42 8.58 -13.35
N GLY A 528 -18.78 8.15 -14.45
CA GLY A 528 -19.14 6.89 -15.12
C GLY A 528 -20.50 6.89 -15.86
N VAL A 529 -20.99 8.05 -16.29
CA VAL A 529 -22.26 8.17 -17.07
C VAL A 529 -22.05 8.21 -18.59
N GLY A 530 -20.79 8.20 -19.05
CA GLY A 530 -20.45 8.22 -20.48
C GLY A 530 -19.93 9.56 -21.02
N LYS A 531 -19.57 10.54 -20.18
CA LYS A 531 -19.04 11.87 -20.60
C LYS A 531 -17.90 11.77 -21.62
N THR A 532 -16.77 11.19 -21.22
CA THR A 532 -15.60 11.00 -22.09
C THR A 532 -15.93 10.19 -23.34
N SER A 533 -16.73 9.13 -23.21
CA SER A 533 -17.14 8.32 -24.37
C SER A 533 -17.91 9.17 -25.38
N THR A 534 -18.83 10.02 -24.92
CA THR A 534 -19.54 10.97 -25.78
C THR A 534 -18.59 12.00 -26.36
N ALA A 535 -17.72 12.63 -25.56
CA ALA A 535 -16.78 13.65 -26.02
C ALA A 535 -15.86 13.13 -27.13
N VAL A 536 -15.27 11.94 -26.93
CA VAL A 536 -14.38 11.30 -27.90
C VAL A 536 -15.11 10.94 -29.20
N ASN A 537 -16.31 10.33 -29.11
CA ASN A 537 -17.04 9.91 -30.30
C ASN A 537 -17.59 11.12 -31.08
N LEU A 538 -18.14 12.14 -30.41
CA LEU A 538 -18.61 13.35 -31.07
C LEU A 538 -17.47 14.14 -31.70
N ALA A 539 -16.30 14.24 -31.05
CA ALA A 539 -15.14 14.92 -31.60
C ALA A 539 -14.65 14.24 -32.89
N TYR A 540 -14.60 12.91 -32.87
CA TYR A 540 -14.28 12.13 -34.07
C TYR A 540 -15.32 12.31 -35.17
N LEU A 541 -16.61 12.27 -34.85
CA LEU A 541 -17.68 12.40 -35.84
C LEU A 541 -17.74 13.80 -36.46
N ALA A 542 -17.52 14.86 -35.67
CA ALA A 542 -17.38 16.23 -36.16
C ALA A 542 -16.22 16.36 -37.16
N ALA A 543 -15.04 15.85 -36.79
CA ALA A 543 -13.86 15.87 -37.66
C ALA A 543 -14.05 15.04 -38.93
N ARG A 544 -14.72 13.88 -38.82
CA ARG A 544 -15.08 13.02 -39.96
C ARG A 544 -16.08 13.70 -40.89
N GLY A 545 -16.96 14.55 -40.37
CA GLY A 545 -17.87 15.41 -41.14
C GLY A 545 -17.17 16.59 -41.83
N GLY A 546 -15.87 16.82 -41.55
CA GLY A 546 -15.08 17.87 -42.20
C GLY A 546 -14.84 19.11 -41.33
N ALA A 547 -15.44 19.19 -40.14
CA ALA A 547 -15.24 20.31 -39.23
C ALA A 547 -13.83 20.29 -38.60
N ARG A 548 -13.15 21.44 -38.55
CA ARG A 548 -11.89 21.58 -37.79
C ARG A 548 -12.23 21.49 -36.31
N THR A 549 -11.90 20.36 -35.70
CA THR A 549 -12.37 20.01 -34.36
C THR A 549 -11.22 19.98 -33.36
N LEU A 550 -11.42 20.62 -32.21
CA LEU A 550 -10.54 20.52 -31.05
C LEU A 550 -11.26 19.82 -29.90
N LEU A 551 -10.70 18.71 -29.42
CA LEU A 551 -11.09 18.12 -28.14
C LEU A 551 -10.18 18.68 -27.04
N TRP A 552 -10.75 19.19 -25.95
CA TRP A 552 -10.00 19.56 -24.74
C TRP A 552 -10.38 18.62 -23.61
N ASP A 553 -9.40 17.81 -23.20
CA ASP A 553 -9.52 16.94 -22.04
C ASP A 553 -9.24 17.73 -20.74
N LEU A 554 -10.31 18.17 -20.08
CA LEU A 554 -10.23 18.89 -18.79
C LEU A 554 -10.24 17.93 -17.59
N ASP A 555 -10.54 16.65 -17.79
CA ASP A 555 -10.50 15.65 -16.73
C ASP A 555 -9.05 15.26 -16.40
N PRO A 556 -8.57 15.47 -15.17
CA PRO A 556 -7.22 15.05 -14.78
C PRO A 556 -6.94 13.54 -14.86
N GLN A 557 -7.97 12.69 -15.02
CA GLN A 557 -7.82 11.26 -15.30
C GLN A 557 -7.35 10.99 -16.74
N ALA A 558 -7.40 12.00 -17.61
CA ALA A 558 -6.85 11.96 -18.95
C ALA A 558 -7.41 10.85 -19.84
N ALA A 559 -8.70 10.54 -19.71
CA ALA A 559 -9.33 9.40 -20.36
C ALA A 559 -9.44 9.63 -21.88
N ALA A 560 -9.88 10.81 -22.33
CA ALA A 560 -9.88 11.17 -23.75
C ALA A 560 -8.46 11.19 -24.32
N THR A 561 -7.50 11.76 -23.58
CA THR A 561 -6.07 11.80 -23.93
C THR A 561 -5.50 10.40 -24.16
N TYR A 562 -5.87 9.46 -23.29
CA TYR A 562 -5.46 8.06 -23.40
C TYR A 562 -6.06 7.37 -24.64
N VAL A 563 -7.34 7.60 -24.94
CA VAL A 563 -8.01 7.00 -26.10
C VAL A 563 -7.36 7.45 -27.41
N PHE A 564 -6.94 8.71 -27.52
CA PHE A 564 -6.21 9.21 -28.70
C PHE A 564 -4.69 8.94 -28.67
N ARG A 565 -4.21 8.06 -27.78
CA ARG A 565 -2.81 7.61 -27.71
C ARG A 565 -1.80 8.73 -27.45
N ILE A 566 -2.26 9.87 -26.93
CA ILE A 566 -1.43 11.03 -26.62
C ILE A 566 -1.00 10.95 -25.15
N ARG A 567 0.20 11.46 -24.84
CA ARG A 567 0.67 11.52 -23.44
C ARG A 567 -0.01 12.68 -22.71
N PRO A 568 -0.50 12.51 -21.47
CA PRO A 568 -1.15 13.56 -20.68
C PRO A 568 -0.12 14.54 -20.12
N ARG A 569 0.39 15.39 -21.01
CA ARG A 569 1.39 16.40 -20.69
C ARG A 569 1.21 17.59 -21.62
N VAL A 570 0.85 18.72 -21.03
CA VAL A 570 0.85 20.00 -21.74
C VAL A 570 2.26 20.60 -21.70
N LYS A 571 2.85 20.85 -22.88
CA LYS A 571 4.23 21.36 -22.99
C LYS A 571 4.29 22.78 -22.41
N GLY A 572 4.93 22.94 -21.26
CA GLY A 572 4.97 24.22 -20.53
C GLY A 572 4.04 24.30 -19.31
N GLY A 573 3.27 23.24 -19.06
CA GLY A 573 2.34 23.10 -17.93
C GLY A 573 0.97 23.72 -18.20
N GLY A 574 -0.09 22.96 -17.93
CA GLY A 574 -1.48 23.41 -18.06
C GLY A 574 -1.78 24.73 -17.33
N LYS A 575 -1.05 24.98 -16.23
CA LYS A 575 -1.07 26.23 -15.46
C LYS A 575 -0.91 27.50 -16.29
N ARG A 576 -0.04 27.49 -17.30
CA ARG A 576 0.27 28.68 -18.11
C ARG A 576 -0.74 28.91 -19.23
N VAL A 577 -1.35 27.82 -19.69
CA VAL A 577 -2.43 27.82 -20.70
C VAL A 577 -3.67 28.46 -20.09
N ILE A 578 -4.09 28.02 -18.90
CA ILE A 578 -5.28 28.54 -18.22
C ILE A 578 -5.12 30.02 -17.79
N ARG A 579 -3.89 30.47 -17.47
CA ARG A 579 -3.60 31.88 -17.16
C ARG A 579 -3.48 32.80 -18.38
N GLY A 580 -3.60 32.28 -19.60
CA GLY A 580 -3.39 33.05 -20.84
C GLY A 580 -1.96 33.57 -21.02
N SER A 581 -0.98 33.02 -20.29
CA SER A 581 0.43 33.50 -20.31
C SER A 581 1.30 32.81 -21.36
N ARG A 582 0.70 31.98 -22.22
CA ARG A 582 1.30 31.34 -23.40
C ARG A 582 0.23 31.09 -24.47
N PRO A 583 0.60 31.15 -25.76
CA PRO A 583 -0.29 30.77 -26.85
C PRO A 583 -0.70 29.29 -26.75
N LEU A 584 -1.96 29.00 -27.06
CA LEU A 584 -2.55 27.66 -26.96
C LEU A 584 -1.95 26.70 -27.97
N GLU A 585 -1.52 27.20 -29.14
CA GLU A 585 -1.04 26.37 -30.27
C GLU A 585 0.09 25.42 -29.87
N GLY A 586 1.00 25.84 -28.99
CA GLY A 586 2.13 25.01 -28.55
C GLY A 586 1.75 23.85 -27.62
N ALA A 587 0.55 23.91 -27.04
CA ALA A 587 -0.01 22.91 -26.14
C ALA A 587 -0.85 21.85 -26.87
N ILE A 588 -1.48 22.24 -27.99
CA ILE A 588 -2.31 21.38 -28.83
C ILE A 588 -1.45 20.26 -29.47
N LYS A 589 -2.08 19.10 -29.67
CA LYS A 589 -1.49 17.92 -30.30
C LYS A 589 -2.42 17.43 -31.41
N GLY A 590 -1.86 17.21 -32.60
CA GLY A 590 -2.56 16.47 -33.64
C GLY A 590 -2.84 15.04 -33.19
N THR A 591 -4.03 14.55 -33.53
CA THR A 591 -4.38 13.13 -33.37
C THR A 591 -4.04 12.34 -34.64
N ASP A 592 -4.25 11.03 -34.60
CA ASP A 592 -4.13 10.16 -35.79
C ASP A 592 -5.25 10.41 -36.83
N PHE A 593 -6.19 11.32 -36.55
CA PHE A 593 -7.35 11.62 -37.38
C PHE A 593 -7.28 13.03 -37.96
N ALA A 594 -7.52 13.15 -39.26
CA ALA A 594 -7.55 14.43 -39.96
C ALA A 594 -8.65 15.33 -39.36
N ASN A 595 -8.38 16.64 -39.32
CA ASN A 595 -9.28 17.65 -38.75
C ASN A 595 -9.61 17.49 -37.26
N LEU A 596 -8.90 16.60 -36.53
CA LEU A 596 -9.07 16.42 -35.09
C LEU A 596 -7.77 16.66 -34.34
N ASP A 597 -7.77 17.73 -33.55
CA ASP A 597 -6.72 18.04 -32.60
C ASP A 597 -7.18 17.78 -31.16
N LEU A 598 -6.21 17.58 -30.27
CA LEU A 598 -6.42 17.32 -28.85
C LEU A 598 -5.55 18.24 -28.01
N LEU A 599 -6.16 18.97 -27.09
CA LEU A 599 -5.48 19.60 -25.97
C LEU A 599 -5.49 18.60 -24.79
N PRO A 600 -4.36 17.92 -24.51
CA PRO A 600 -4.36 16.83 -23.56
C PRO A 600 -4.61 17.31 -22.12
N ALA A 601 -5.13 16.40 -21.31
CA ALA A 601 -5.18 16.59 -19.88
C ALA A 601 -3.78 16.77 -19.31
N ASP A 602 -3.66 17.65 -18.31
CA ASP A 602 -2.43 17.86 -17.55
C ASP A 602 -2.69 17.60 -16.08
N PHE A 603 -1.72 17.00 -15.38
CA PHE A 603 -1.83 16.75 -13.94
C PHE A 603 -2.11 18.04 -13.15
N SER A 604 -1.70 19.21 -13.65
CA SER A 604 -1.99 20.50 -13.01
C SER A 604 -3.46 20.89 -13.03
N TYR A 605 -4.30 20.27 -13.86
CA TYR A 605 -5.75 20.50 -13.90
C TYR A 605 -6.46 20.07 -12.61
N ARG A 606 -5.87 19.17 -11.79
CA ARG A 606 -6.39 18.81 -10.45
C ARG A 606 -6.49 19.99 -9.48
N HIS A 607 -5.73 21.07 -9.73
CA HIS A 607 -5.72 22.27 -8.89
C HIS A 607 -6.28 23.48 -9.65
N MET A 608 -7.03 23.25 -10.72
CA MET A 608 -7.50 24.32 -11.60
C MET A 608 -8.47 25.27 -10.89
N ASP A 609 -9.31 24.78 -9.96
CA ASP A 609 -10.21 25.63 -9.17
C ASP A 609 -9.44 26.69 -8.37
N LEU A 610 -8.40 26.29 -7.64
CA LEU A 610 -7.51 27.20 -6.90
C LEU A 610 -6.78 28.20 -7.82
N MET A 611 -6.58 27.83 -9.08
CA MET A 611 -5.94 28.70 -10.06
C MET A 611 -6.89 29.71 -10.67
N LEU A 612 -8.14 29.32 -10.88
CA LEU A 612 -9.21 30.17 -11.37
C LEU A 612 -9.61 31.18 -10.30
N ASP A 613 -9.70 30.77 -9.04
CA ASP A 613 -10.02 31.64 -7.89
C ASP A 613 -9.01 32.79 -7.72
N ALA A 614 -7.72 32.52 -7.97
CA ALA A 614 -6.66 33.52 -7.92
C ALA A 614 -6.67 34.54 -9.08
N ALA A 615 -7.58 34.42 -10.06
CA ALA A 615 -7.68 35.32 -11.21
C ALA A 615 -8.59 36.52 -10.92
N ARG A 616 -8.34 37.68 -11.56
CA ARG A 616 -9.16 38.90 -11.39
C ARG A 616 -10.64 38.74 -11.76
N LYS A 617 -10.99 37.79 -12.63
CA LYS A 617 -12.37 37.43 -13.03
C LYS A 617 -12.46 35.90 -13.14
N PRO A 618 -12.56 35.17 -12.02
CA PRO A 618 -12.40 33.72 -11.95
C PRO A 618 -13.30 32.95 -12.90
N THR A 619 -14.52 33.43 -13.14
CA THR A 619 -15.59 32.76 -13.89
C THR A 619 -15.59 33.00 -15.40
N ARG A 620 -14.73 33.89 -15.91
CA ARG A 620 -14.59 34.20 -17.36
C ARG A 620 -13.24 33.78 -17.94
N GLN A 621 -12.43 33.07 -17.16
CA GLN A 621 -11.05 32.82 -17.53
C GLN A 621 -10.95 31.80 -18.67
N LEU A 622 -11.80 30.77 -18.68
CA LEU A 622 -11.79 29.78 -19.77
C LEU A 622 -12.27 30.37 -21.09
N GLY A 623 -13.31 31.20 -21.08
CA GLY A 623 -13.80 31.91 -22.27
C GLY A 623 -12.69 32.72 -22.96
N ARG A 624 -11.88 33.46 -22.20
CA ARG A 624 -10.72 34.21 -22.74
C ARG A 624 -9.63 33.34 -23.35
N VAL A 625 -9.49 32.10 -22.87
CA VAL A 625 -8.52 31.15 -23.39
C VAL A 625 -9.05 30.48 -24.67
N LEU A 626 -10.37 30.38 -24.81
CA LEU A 626 -11.05 29.84 -25.99
C LEU A 626 -11.26 30.90 -27.09
N GLU A 627 -11.35 32.18 -26.75
CA GLU A 627 -11.53 33.29 -27.72
C GLU A 627 -10.56 33.21 -28.93
N PRO A 628 -9.24 33.02 -28.76
CA PRO A 628 -8.31 32.91 -29.90
C PRO A 628 -8.49 31.66 -30.75
N LEU A 629 -9.17 30.62 -30.25
CA LEU A 629 -9.39 29.38 -31.00
C LEU A 629 -10.52 29.50 -32.01
N ALA A 630 -11.30 30.59 -31.95
CA ALA A 630 -12.42 30.82 -32.85
C ALA A 630 -12.01 30.91 -34.33
N ASP A 631 -10.77 31.33 -34.59
CA ASP A 631 -10.25 31.47 -35.95
C ASP A 631 -9.78 30.12 -36.54
N ASP A 632 -9.32 29.21 -35.68
CA ASP A 632 -8.64 27.96 -36.07
C ASP A 632 -9.57 26.74 -36.09
N TYR A 633 -10.63 26.73 -35.29
CA TYR A 633 -11.53 25.59 -35.11
C TYR A 633 -12.99 25.98 -35.34
N ASP A 634 -13.74 25.07 -35.98
CA ASP A 634 -15.17 25.21 -36.19
C ASP A 634 -15.96 24.65 -34.99
N VAL A 635 -15.41 23.59 -34.36
CA VAL A 635 -16.01 22.92 -33.20
C VAL A 635 -14.97 22.69 -32.10
N VAL A 636 -15.31 23.06 -30.87
CA VAL A 636 -14.52 22.73 -29.66
C VAL A 636 -15.36 21.88 -28.74
N ILE A 637 -14.85 20.72 -28.34
CA ILE A 637 -15.51 19.83 -27.39
C ILE A 637 -14.71 19.77 -26.09
N LEU A 638 -15.38 19.98 -24.96
CA LEU A 638 -14.79 19.95 -23.62
C LEU A 638 -15.20 18.67 -22.88
N ASP A 639 -14.22 17.81 -22.54
CA ASP A 639 -14.43 16.63 -21.68
C ASP A 639 -14.21 17.02 -20.22
N CYS A 640 -15.31 17.15 -19.47
CA CYS A 640 -15.29 17.80 -18.15
C CYS A 640 -15.25 16.80 -16.99
N PRO A 641 -14.52 17.12 -15.90
CA PRO A 641 -14.46 16.26 -14.72
C PRO A 641 -15.82 16.14 -14.00
N PRO A 642 -16.07 15.05 -13.24
CA PRO A 642 -17.29 14.85 -12.46
C PRO A 642 -17.29 15.66 -11.16
N SER A 643 -17.32 16.99 -11.22
CA SER A 643 -17.33 17.86 -10.03
C SER A 643 -18.10 19.15 -10.25
N MET A 644 -18.81 19.62 -9.23
CA MET A 644 -19.35 20.99 -9.16
C MET A 644 -18.24 21.91 -8.62
N SER A 645 -17.47 22.53 -9.52
CA SER A 645 -16.31 23.34 -9.14
C SER A 645 -16.22 24.61 -10.00
N LEU A 646 -15.28 25.51 -9.70
CA LEU A 646 -15.03 26.72 -10.48
C LEU A 646 -14.67 26.41 -11.95
N VAL A 647 -14.01 25.28 -12.21
CA VAL A 647 -13.79 24.78 -13.58
C VAL A 647 -15.11 24.55 -14.29
N SER A 648 -16.03 23.82 -13.66
CA SER A 648 -17.34 23.52 -14.24
C SER A 648 -18.15 24.79 -14.46
N GLU A 649 -18.10 25.76 -13.53
CA GLU A 649 -18.75 27.06 -13.73
C GLU A 649 -18.14 27.85 -14.91
N ASN A 650 -16.82 27.83 -15.06
CA ASN A 650 -16.14 28.45 -16.19
C ASN A 650 -16.50 27.78 -17.52
N VAL A 651 -16.61 26.46 -17.54
CA VAL A 651 -17.06 25.69 -18.70
C VAL A 651 -18.49 26.09 -19.06
N LEU A 652 -19.41 26.04 -18.11
CA LEU A 652 -20.82 26.36 -18.34
C LEU A 652 -20.99 27.78 -18.89
N ARG A 653 -20.17 28.75 -18.45
CA ARG A 653 -20.20 30.13 -18.96
C ARG A 653 -19.52 30.32 -20.32
N ALA A 654 -18.70 29.37 -20.76
CA ALA A 654 -17.88 29.48 -21.98
C ALA A 654 -18.37 28.60 -23.14
N CYS A 655 -19.27 27.65 -22.89
CA CYS A 655 -19.83 26.78 -23.93
C CYS A 655 -21.19 27.28 -24.43
N ASP A 656 -21.52 26.98 -25.68
CA ASP A 656 -22.85 27.24 -26.27
C ASP A 656 -23.85 26.15 -25.90
N THR A 657 -23.39 24.90 -25.74
CA THR A 657 -24.25 23.75 -25.46
C THR A 657 -23.59 22.80 -24.46
N VAL A 658 -24.34 22.40 -23.44
CA VAL A 658 -23.92 21.43 -22.43
C VAL A 658 -24.67 20.13 -22.65
N LEU A 659 -23.94 19.09 -23.04
CA LEU A 659 -24.45 17.74 -23.20
C LEU A 659 -24.40 17.01 -21.86
N VAL A 660 -25.58 16.64 -21.35
CA VAL A 660 -25.72 15.98 -20.05
C VAL A 660 -26.09 14.50 -20.24
N PRO A 661 -25.12 13.57 -20.20
CA PRO A 661 -25.41 12.13 -20.24
C PRO A 661 -26.11 11.67 -18.95
N LEU A 662 -27.28 11.03 -19.06
CA LEU A 662 -28.11 10.60 -17.94
C LEU A 662 -28.33 9.09 -17.97
N ILE A 663 -27.94 8.39 -16.90
CA ILE A 663 -28.40 7.01 -16.72
C ILE A 663 -29.87 7.05 -16.28
N PRO A 664 -30.81 6.32 -16.92
CA PRO A 664 -32.24 6.33 -16.58
C PRO A 664 -32.55 5.84 -15.14
N THR A 665 -32.31 6.71 -14.16
CA THR A 665 -32.49 6.48 -12.72
C THR A 665 -32.97 7.77 -12.07
N THR A 666 -33.74 7.64 -10.99
CA THR A 666 -34.36 8.79 -10.29
C THR A 666 -33.35 9.83 -9.82
N LEU A 667 -32.16 9.38 -9.38
CA LEU A 667 -31.09 10.27 -8.97
C LEU A 667 -30.47 11.06 -10.13
N SER A 668 -30.41 10.49 -11.33
CA SER A 668 -29.92 11.22 -12.52
C SER A 668 -30.89 12.33 -12.92
N VAL A 669 -32.20 12.11 -12.79
CA VAL A 669 -33.23 13.13 -13.05
C VAL A 669 -33.01 14.34 -12.13
N ARG A 670 -32.89 14.09 -10.82
CA ARG A 670 -32.58 15.15 -9.84
C ARG A 670 -31.27 15.87 -10.15
N THR A 671 -30.28 15.16 -10.69
CA THR A 671 -29.01 15.78 -11.08
C THR A 671 -29.19 16.74 -12.27
N LEU A 672 -30.03 16.38 -13.25
CA LEU A 672 -30.36 17.27 -14.36
C LEU A 672 -31.09 18.52 -13.85
N ASP A 673 -32.06 18.36 -12.96
CA ASP A 673 -32.80 19.48 -12.34
C ASP A 673 -31.82 20.45 -11.65
N GLN A 674 -30.96 19.93 -10.77
CA GLN A 674 -29.94 20.73 -10.08
C GLN A 674 -29.01 21.49 -11.01
N LEU A 675 -28.63 20.90 -12.15
CA LEU A 675 -27.79 21.56 -13.15
C LEU A 675 -28.56 22.63 -13.93
N THR A 676 -29.83 22.38 -14.20
CA THR A 676 -30.72 23.34 -14.86
C THR A 676 -30.91 24.57 -13.96
N ASP A 677 -31.19 24.36 -12.68
CA ASP A 677 -31.34 25.42 -11.68
C ASP A 677 -30.03 26.21 -11.51
N PHE A 678 -28.89 25.54 -11.43
CA PHE A 678 -27.58 26.19 -11.31
C PHE A 678 -27.26 27.11 -12.51
N VAL A 679 -27.62 26.69 -13.73
CA VAL A 679 -27.48 27.51 -14.94
C VAL A 679 -28.50 28.65 -14.95
N ALA A 680 -29.73 28.41 -14.48
CA ALA A 680 -30.78 29.43 -14.37
C ALA A 680 -30.44 30.53 -13.35
N ASP A 681 -29.73 30.20 -12.27
CA ASP A 681 -29.29 31.14 -11.23
C ASP A 681 -27.98 31.89 -11.61
N SER A 682 -27.33 31.49 -12.69
CA SER A 682 -26.06 32.08 -13.12
C SER A 682 -26.24 33.43 -13.83
N ASN A 683 -25.49 34.44 -13.39
CA ASN A 683 -25.40 35.76 -14.03
C ASN A 683 -24.41 35.73 -15.22
N GLY A 684 -24.91 35.85 -16.46
CA GLY A 684 -24.10 35.93 -17.68
C GLY A 684 -24.65 35.13 -18.86
N HIS A 685 -23.76 34.63 -19.72
CA HIS A 685 -24.09 33.70 -20.80
C HIS A 685 -24.66 32.40 -20.23
N ARG A 686 -25.76 31.92 -20.81
CA ARG A 686 -26.44 30.69 -20.41
C ARG A 686 -26.34 29.69 -21.58
N PRO A 687 -25.67 28.55 -21.39
CA PRO A 687 -25.60 27.54 -22.44
C PRO A 687 -26.96 26.87 -22.62
N THR A 688 -27.20 26.36 -23.83
CA THR A 688 -28.30 25.42 -24.04
C THR A 688 -27.99 24.11 -23.32
N MET A 689 -28.85 23.73 -22.38
CA MET A 689 -28.77 22.43 -21.72
C MET A 689 -29.44 21.38 -22.61
N LEU A 690 -28.75 20.28 -22.88
CA LEU A 690 -29.31 19.16 -23.63
C LEU A 690 -28.95 17.84 -22.95
N GLY A 691 -29.92 17.27 -22.25
CA GLY A 691 -29.80 15.94 -21.65
C GLY A 691 -29.98 14.84 -22.69
N PHE A 692 -29.32 13.69 -22.50
CA PHE A 692 -29.61 12.50 -23.29
C PHE A 692 -29.43 11.25 -22.45
N PHE A 693 -30.20 10.21 -22.76
CA PHE A 693 -30.08 8.96 -22.01
C PHE A 693 -28.84 8.18 -22.44
N SER A 694 -28.01 7.83 -21.48
CA SER A 694 -26.77 7.06 -21.67
C SER A 694 -26.82 5.78 -20.85
N MET A 695 -26.07 4.77 -21.30
CA MET A 695 -26.03 3.44 -20.70
C MET A 695 -27.44 2.83 -20.51
N VAL A 696 -28.29 2.99 -21.53
CA VAL A 696 -29.66 2.49 -21.47
C VAL A 696 -29.69 0.97 -21.55
N ASP A 697 -30.26 0.32 -20.54
CA ASP A 697 -30.66 -1.08 -20.56
C ASP A 697 -32.19 -1.18 -20.67
N ARG A 698 -32.69 -1.39 -21.90
CA ARG A 698 -34.13 -1.46 -22.19
C ARG A 698 -34.83 -2.66 -21.53
N ARG A 699 -34.07 -3.65 -21.03
CA ARG A 699 -34.62 -4.79 -20.28
C ARG A 699 -35.09 -4.36 -18.89
N LYS A 700 -34.54 -3.28 -18.34
CA LYS A 700 -34.93 -2.74 -17.04
C LYS A 700 -36.21 -1.93 -17.17
N ARG A 701 -37.25 -2.35 -16.45
CA ARG A 701 -38.53 -1.63 -16.37
C ARG A 701 -38.35 -0.17 -15.93
N LEU A 702 -37.54 0.07 -14.89
CA LEU A 702 -37.24 1.41 -14.39
C LEU A 702 -36.65 2.33 -15.46
N HIS A 703 -35.78 1.81 -16.34
CA HIS A 703 -35.21 2.63 -17.41
C HIS A 703 -36.28 3.07 -18.40
N ARG A 704 -37.15 2.14 -18.81
CA ARG A 704 -38.25 2.44 -19.74
C ARG A 704 -39.23 3.47 -19.15
N GLU A 705 -39.62 3.29 -17.90
CA GLU A 705 -40.56 4.20 -17.21
C GLU A 705 -39.98 5.61 -17.06
N ILE A 706 -38.72 5.74 -16.64
CA ILE A 706 -38.06 7.05 -16.49
C ILE A 706 -37.88 7.73 -17.83
N MET A 707 -37.44 7.00 -18.87
CA MET A 707 -37.27 7.57 -20.20
C MET A 707 -38.60 8.10 -20.74
N GLN A 708 -39.67 7.31 -20.65
CA GLN A 708 -40.99 7.71 -21.11
C GLN A 708 -41.51 8.93 -20.34
N SER A 709 -41.40 8.92 -19.01
CA SER A 709 -41.89 10.01 -18.16
C SER A 709 -41.12 11.30 -18.40
N LEU A 710 -39.80 11.24 -18.46
CA LEU A 710 -38.97 12.44 -18.55
C LEU A 710 -39.01 13.04 -19.96
N SER A 711 -38.99 12.22 -21.01
CA SER A 711 -39.15 12.69 -22.40
C SER A 711 -40.53 13.32 -22.67
N ALA A 712 -41.55 12.99 -21.87
CA ALA A 712 -42.86 13.64 -21.97
C ALA A 712 -42.96 14.97 -21.19
N GLN A 713 -42.04 15.21 -20.24
CA GLN A 713 -42.06 16.36 -19.34
C GLN A 713 -41.02 17.44 -19.70
N ARG A 714 -40.05 17.11 -20.56
CA ARG A 714 -38.86 17.93 -20.81
C ARG A 714 -38.54 17.99 -22.30
N ASP A 715 -38.46 19.21 -22.82
CA ASP A 715 -38.07 19.48 -24.21
C ASP A 715 -36.55 19.61 -24.39
N ASP A 716 -35.79 19.68 -23.29
CA ASP A 716 -34.33 19.77 -23.27
C ASP A 716 -33.65 18.39 -23.26
N LEU A 717 -34.30 17.40 -23.85
CA LEU A 717 -33.79 16.04 -24.02
C LEU A 717 -33.62 15.68 -25.50
N ALA A 718 -32.46 15.12 -25.83
CA ALA A 718 -32.20 14.53 -27.14
C ALA A 718 -33.13 13.34 -27.39
N ALA A 719 -33.52 13.17 -28.66
CA ALA A 719 -34.33 12.03 -29.09
C ALA A 719 -33.52 10.73 -29.06
N THR A 720 -32.20 10.83 -29.24
CA THR A 720 -31.30 9.67 -29.27
C THR A 720 -30.84 9.21 -27.88
N ASP A 721 -30.99 7.91 -27.62
CA ASP A 721 -30.39 7.20 -26.48
C ASP A 721 -29.13 6.41 -26.84
N ILE A 722 -28.15 6.41 -25.93
CA ILE A 722 -26.95 5.57 -26.02
C ILE A 722 -27.14 4.31 -25.17
N PRO A 723 -27.19 3.10 -25.78
CA PRO A 723 -27.39 1.85 -25.05
C PRO A 723 -26.14 1.42 -24.27
N ALA A 724 -26.35 0.63 -23.21
CA ALA A 724 -25.27 0.00 -22.45
C ALA A 724 -24.66 -1.17 -23.25
N LEU A 725 -23.64 -0.91 -24.05
CA LEU A 725 -22.96 -1.90 -24.90
C LEU A 725 -21.46 -1.99 -24.57
N SER A 726 -20.97 -3.22 -24.44
CA SER A 726 -19.54 -3.51 -24.18
C SER A 726 -18.61 -2.95 -25.25
N VAL A 727 -19.07 -2.82 -26.49
CA VAL A 727 -18.30 -2.21 -27.60
C VAL A 727 -17.89 -0.76 -27.30
N ILE A 728 -18.66 -0.02 -26.49
CA ILE A 728 -18.31 1.35 -26.08
C ILE A 728 -17.17 1.32 -25.05
N GLU A 729 -17.17 0.36 -24.13
CA GLU A 729 -16.10 0.19 -23.13
C GLU A 729 -14.77 -0.24 -23.78
N GLN A 730 -14.84 -0.94 -24.91
CA GLN A 730 -13.66 -1.37 -25.68
C GLN A 730 -12.86 -0.21 -26.29
N MET A 731 -13.37 1.03 -26.31
CA MET A 731 -12.62 2.22 -26.75
C MET A 731 -11.28 2.37 -26.03
N ALA A 732 -11.23 2.08 -24.72
CA ALA A 732 -10.01 2.15 -23.92
C ALA A 732 -9.01 1.03 -24.29
N PHE A 733 -9.52 -0.14 -24.68
CA PHE A 733 -8.69 -1.25 -25.12
C PHE A 733 -8.10 -0.98 -26.52
N HIS A 734 -8.94 -0.60 -27.48
CA HIS A 734 -8.49 -0.30 -28.86
C HIS A 734 -7.75 1.03 -28.98
N ARG A 735 -7.90 1.91 -27.98
CA ARG A 735 -7.42 3.31 -28.01
C ARG A 735 -7.83 3.98 -29.32
N ALA A 736 -9.13 3.98 -29.56
CA ALA A 736 -9.78 4.58 -30.72
C ALA A 736 -11.28 4.86 -30.42
N PRO A 737 -11.90 5.84 -31.09
CA PRO A 737 -13.35 6.04 -31.09
C PRO A 737 -14.12 4.82 -31.62
N VAL A 738 -15.36 4.59 -31.17
CA VAL A 738 -16.19 3.45 -31.61
C VAL A 738 -16.39 3.39 -33.12
N PRO A 739 -16.68 4.50 -33.83
CA PRO A 739 -16.84 4.48 -35.27
C PRO A 739 -15.60 4.05 -36.05
N VAL A 740 -14.41 4.05 -35.44
CA VAL A 740 -13.16 3.63 -36.08
C VAL A 740 -13.01 2.11 -36.09
N PHE A 741 -13.21 1.45 -34.94
CA PHE A 741 -12.99 0.00 -34.83
C PHE A 741 -14.28 -0.82 -34.94
N ALA A 742 -15.45 -0.20 -34.81
CA ALA A 742 -16.76 -0.85 -34.90
C ALA A 742 -17.76 0.00 -35.72
N PRO A 743 -17.47 0.31 -37.00
CA PRO A 743 -18.24 1.27 -37.81
C PRO A 743 -19.72 0.88 -38.01
N HIS A 744 -20.02 -0.41 -38.11
CA HIS A 744 -21.39 -0.90 -38.34
C HIS A 744 -22.15 -1.27 -37.05
N SER A 745 -21.58 -0.95 -35.88
CA SER A 745 -22.21 -1.27 -34.60
C SER A 745 -23.43 -0.41 -34.31
N VAL A 746 -24.32 -0.91 -33.45
CA VAL A 746 -25.43 -0.12 -32.91
C VAL A 746 -24.91 1.13 -32.20
N ALA A 747 -23.80 1.02 -31.47
CA ALA A 747 -23.19 2.15 -30.78
C ALA A 747 -22.78 3.27 -31.75
N THR A 748 -22.14 2.93 -32.87
CA THR A 748 -21.77 3.92 -33.90
C THR A 748 -22.98 4.64 -34.45
N ARG A 749 -24.03 3.91 -34.87
CA ARG A 749 -25.27 4.52 -35.37
C ARG A 749 -25.93 5.46 -34.35
N ARG A 750 -25.87 5.10 -33.06
CA ARG A 750 -26.42 5.94 -31.99
C ARG A 750 -25.58 7.19 -31.75
N TYR A 751 -24.26 7.11 -31.79
CA TYR A 751 -23.42 8.30 -31.72
C TYR A 751 -23.54 9.18 -32.97
N GLU A 752 -23.74 8.61 -34.16
CA GLU A 752 -24.02 9.36 -35.40
C GLU A 752 -25.35 10.11 -35.32
N ALA A 753 -26.41 9.48 -34.80
CA ALA A 753 -27.68 10.14 -34.58
C ALA A 753 -27.57 11.26 -33.52
N LEU A 754 -26.89 11.00 -32.40
CA LEU A 754 -26.63 12.04 -31.40
C LEU A 754 -25.78 13.19 -31.96
N ALA A 755 -24.81 12.89 -32.82
CA ALA A 755 -24.00 13.90 -33.49
C ALA A 755 -24.87 14.79 -34.41
N ALA A 756 -25.80 14.22 -35.16
CA ALA A 756 -26.72 14.97 -36.01
C ALA A 756 -27.66 15.91 -35.22
N GLU A 757 -28.00 15.57 -33.97
CA GLU A 757 -28.81 16.41 -33.09
C GLU A 757 -28.00 17.53 -32.41
N THR A 758 -26.69 17.35 -32.23
CA THR A 758 -25.87 18.19 -31.35
C THR A 758 -24.85 19.05 -32.08
N LEU A 759 -24.30 18.54 -33.17
CA LEU A 759 -23.32 19.24 -34.00
C LEU A 759 -24.05 20.11 -35.04
N PRO A 760 -23.43 21.21 -35.49
CA PRO A 760 -24.00 21.99 -36.58
C PRO A 760 -24.12 21.11 -37.84
N ALA A 761 -25.26 21.20 -38.52
CA ALA A 761 -25.43 20.57 -39.83
C ALA A 761 -24.43 21.18 -40.82
N ASP A 762 -23.89 20.36 -41.72
CA ASP A 762 -22.98 20.80 -42.78
C ASP A 762 -23.54 22.03 -43.50
N ARG A 763 -22.70 23.06 -43.63
CA ARG A 763 -22.89 24.14 -44.59
C ARG A 763 -22.33 23.74 -45.94
#